data_AF-A0A7C5E272-F1
#
_entry.id   AF-A0A7C5E272-F1
#
_cell.length_a   1.000
_cell.length_b   1.000
_cell.length_c   1.000
_cell.angle_alpha   90.00
_cell.angle_beta   90.00
_cell.angle_gamma   90.00
#
_symmetry.space_group_name_H-M   'P 1'
#
loop_
_entity.id
_entity.type
_entity.pdbx_description
1 polymer ?
#
loop_
_entity_poly.entity_id
_entity_poly.type
_entity_poly.pdbx_seq_one_letter_code
_entity_poly.pdbx_strand_id
1 'polypeptide(L)'
;MGLQDYPRPLNDTGRGVHWSPAPAKWGQDNWPFWRDFLLATHIKWVKLNDDGGGSAKGLVARLTNLGIMPVVRLYRQPSYPGYLTARETDYARALYERYGAVYFETRNEPDLNLEWGGRRPDNWLQQVITYYLDDRDKLAKVGVYALFPAFGPGGEGNPFEILIQRGRRDVFEKMVVALHNYCLGRPLTYPNDGIADLGQSLSQAEWLAAGDGRPEIANIVWDRWNHIRVSEARQKLANPKITIYDDWTCFRAFERMDKLVRDACGHSVAMMMTEGGYNVLQRAGTTGGDDPRYPKPTPQRTSELTMAMFNYPLPDYMLALMPWIAAVARFGVQSPGFEHQGPWLTHVYDRDWGLKGELPLVQMLKNDVGKVRASGPVLAVAQQFYQLQKFEDRRIDEQLKFLEPMVQLEPYQGKDTFWRLVEVQFKEKGNGYIYVKVEDANGIAQEGVTFAAYSKDNRARTASTKGKADQYWGNLPMFSAPLGTFRVGLYNQPSDILSGVGNGSEGGFQLVDYYLTFRKVEGTGEAMLNVPQWRQTILNYYAKSGEAYNNAEAVGVSIKKVSSDTAGQSSGELWRLIGIRQLTAAESGSKQYLYVDLVDQNGQPVRGTAPLIAWTWEGRRPNEPAPPIRPDKPTQEAAVNIALGAGQKITVWVQDGSVLSDGAANLQATPVRPAPGSDAGPRSFYVLFQRQKLTPQEPPPDPGIEIFKKYRISFVFDEEKMTIDEVEVTKL
;
A
#
# COMPACT_ATOMS: atom_id res chain seq x y z
N MET A 1 16.04 -12.32 -9.15
CA MET A 1 14.83 -12.01 -8.37
C MET A 1 13.85 -13.14 -8.61
N GLY A 2 13.26 -13.71 -7.57
CA GLY A 2 12.24 -14.74 -7.69
C GLY A 2 10.84 -14.15 -7.81
N LEU A 3 9.86 -14.97 -8.21
CA LEU A 3 8.44 -14.57 -8.33
C LEU A 3 7.85 -14.08 -7.00
N GLN A 4 8.36 -14.58 -5.87
CA GLN A 4 7.98 -14.19 -4.52
C GLN A 4 8.47 -12.80 -4.10
N ASP A 5 9.45 -12.24 -4.81
CA ASP A 5 10.05 -10.94 -4.46
C ASP A 5 9.24 -9.76 -5.03
N TYR A 6 8.30 -10.02 -5.94
CA TYR A 6 7.44 -9.00 -6.52
C TYR A 6 6.47 -8.44 -5.47
N PRO A 7 6.32 -7.11 -5.34
CA PRO A 7 5.42 -6.51 -4.37
C PRO A 7 3.96 -6.94 -4.54
N ARG A 8 3.28 -7.22 -3.43
CA ARG A 8 1.88 -7.66 -3.44
C ARG A 8 1.05 -6.89 -2.41
N PRO A 9 -0.27 -6.75 -2.64
CA PRO A 9 -1.17 -6.17 -1.64
C PRO A 9 -1.23 -7.04 -0.38
N LEU A 10 -1.67 -6.45 0.73
CA LEU A 10 -1.92 -7.21 1.95
C LEU A 10 -3.10 -8.15 1.75
N ASN A 11 -2.94 -9.41 2.18
CA ASN A 11 -3.94 -10.47 1.99
C ASN A 11 -4.30 -10.66 0.51
N ASP A 12 -3.28 -10.78 -0.35
CA ASP A 12 -3.41 -10.90 -1.79
C ASP A 12 -4.27 -12.11 -2.21
N THR A 13 -5.47 -11.83 -2.73
CA THR A 13 -6.39 -12.82 -3.29
C THR A 13 -6.12 -13.12 -4.76
N GLY A 14 -5.24 -12.35 -5.42
CA GLY A 14 -5.08 -12.30 -6.88
C GLY A 14 -6.30 -11.76 -7.63
N ARG A 15 -7.37 -11.35 -6.92
CA ARG A 15 -8.59 -10.78 -7.52
C ARG A 15 -8.42 -9.29 -7.74
N GLY A 16 -8.78 -8.85 -8.92
CA GLY A 16 -8.76 -7.46 -9.30
C GLY A 16 -9.85 -7.08 -10.28
N VAL A 17 -9.77 -5.84 -10.75
CA VAL A 17 -10.68 -5.30 -11.78
C VAL A 17 -9.97 -4.23 -12.59
N HIS A 18 -10.27 -4.16 -13.88
CA HIS A 18 -9.99 -2.96 -14.66
C HIS A 18 -11.03 -1.92 -14.30
N TRP A 19 -10.60 -0.82 -13.67
CA TRP A 19 -11.48 0.12 -13.02
C TRP A 19 -12.38 0.83 -14.02
N SER A 20 -11.80 1.62 -14.92
CA SER A 20 -12.51 2.49 -15.84
C SER A 20 -11.75 2.55 -17.18
N PRO A 21 -12.47 2.65 -18.31
CA PRO A 21 -11.82 2.89 -19.60
C PRO A 21 -11.18 4.29 -19.70
N ALA A 22 -11.52 5.23 -18.82
CA ALA A 22 -11.11 6.63 -18.94
C ALA A 22 -10.10 7.05 -17.86
N PRO A 23 -9.11 7.91 -18.20
CA PRO A 23 -8.08 8.34 -17.24
C PRO A 23 -8.59 9.27 -16.13
N ALA A 24 -9.60 10.11 -16.42
CA ALA A 24 -10.05 11.17 -15.50
C ALA A 24 -11.42 10.90 -14.83
N LYS A 25 -12.04 9.74 -15.10
CA LYS A 25 -13.40 9.42 -14.64
C LYS A 25 -13.40 8.08 -13.92
N TRP A 26 -13.33 8.14 -12.60
CA TRP A 26 -13.14 6.97 -11.75
C TRP A 26 -14.08 6.89 -10.55
N GLY A 27 -15.10 7.75 -10.47
CA GLY A 27 -16.11 7.70 -9.39
C GLY A 27 -15.80 8.57 -8.17
N GLN A 28 -14.93 9.57 -8.32
CA GLN A 28 -14.57 10.53 -7.27
C GLN A 28 -15.78 11.14 -6.54
N ASP A 29 -16.85 11.49 -7.25
CA ASP A 29 -18.04 12.16 -6.69
C ASP A 29 -18.86 11.27 -5.73
N ASN A 30 -18.61 9.96 -5.72
CA ASN A 30 -19.28 9.01 -4.83
C ASN A 30 -18.29 7.96 -4.30
N TRP A 31 -17.11 8.40 -3.91
CA TRP A 31 -16.07 7.50 -3.40
C TRP A 31 -16.52 6.56 -2.26
N PRO A 32 -17.35 6.97 -1.27
CA PRO A 32 -17.79 6.06 -0.22
C PRO A 32 -18.46 4.79 -0.75
N PHE A 33 -19.31 4.91 -1.77
CA PHE A 33 -19.91 3.74 -2.43
C PHE A 33 -18.84 2.82 -3.05
N TRP A 34 -17.87 3.38 -3.76
CA TRP A 34 -16.81 2.62 -4.43
C TRP A 34 -15.85 1.95 -3.45
N ARG A 35 -15.52 2.62 -2.37
CA ARG A 35 -14.76 2.06 -1.24
C ARG A 35 -15.49 0.83 -0.68
N ASP A 36 -16.77 0.97 -0.35
CA ASP A 36 -17.54 -0.11 0.26
C ASP A 36 -17.71 -1.27 -0.71
N PHE A 37 -17.88 -0.99 -2.01
CA PHE A 37 -17.88 -2.00 -3.07
C PHE A 37 -16.54 -2.76 -3.12
N LEU A 38 -15.39 -2.07 -3.18
CA LEU A 38 -14.06 -2.68 -3.25
C LEU A 38 -13.78 -3.58 -2.05
N LEU A 39 -14.12 -3.10 -0.85
CA LEU A 39 -13.92 -3.83 0.40
C LEU A 39 -14.83 -5.07 0.48
N ALA A 40 -16.12 -4.92 0.18
CA ALA A 40 -17.08 -6.00 0.25
C ALA A 40 -16.84 -7.09 -0.80
N THR A 41 -16.25 -6.75 -1.95
CA THR A 41 -15.91 -7.71 -3.01
C THR A 41 -14.51 -8.32 -2.88
N HIS A 42 -13.77 -7.98 -1.83
CA HIS A 42 -12.43 -8.50 -1.56
C HIS A 42 -11.43 -8.29 -2.71
N ILE A 43 -11.59 -7.20 -3.46
CA ILE A 43 -10.68 -6.80 -4.54
C ILE A 43 -9.36 -6.33 -3.94
N LYS A 44 -8.24 -6.81 -4.49
CA LYS A 44 -6.88 -6.49 -4.04
C LYS A 44 -6.00 -5.88 -5.11
N TRP A 45 -6.42 -5.93 -6.37
CA TRP A 45 -5.71 -5.33 -7.50
C TRP A 45 -6.66 -4.44 -8.30
N VAL A 46 -6.23 -3.24 -8.65
CA VAL A 46 -7.03 -2.36 -9.50
C VAL A 46 -6.16 -1.80 -10.62
N LYS A 47 -6.52 -2.11 -11.85
CA LYS A 47 -5.95 -1.50 -13.04
C LYS A 47 -6.70 -0.19 -13.32
N LEU A 48 -5.97 0.91 -13.51
CA LEU A 48 -6.53 2.23 -13.77
C LEU A 48 -5.74 2.95 -14.85
N ASN A 49 -6.39 3.89 -15.54
CA ASN A 49 -5.78 4.76 -16.52
C ASN A 49 -5.45 6.12 -15.89
N ASP A 50 -4.32 6.71 -16.26
CA ASP A 50 -3.90 8.06 -15.89
C ASP A 50 -3.31 8.75 -17.14
N ASP A 51 -3.64 10.00 -17.36
CA ASP A 51 -3.15 10.83 -18.48
C ASP A 51 -1.67 11.22 -18.41
N GLY A 52 -0.91 10.68 -17.45
CA GLY A 52 0.47 11.06 -17.16
C GLY A 52 0.59 12.43 -16.49
N GLY A 53 -0.54 13.03 -16.09
CA GLY A 53 -0.65 14.32 -15.42
C GLY A 53 -1.19 14.26 -14.00
N GLY A 54 -1.57 13.08 -13.49
CA GLY A 54 -2.18 12.99 -12.17
C GLY A 54 -3.69 12.83 -12.16
N SER A 55 -4.34 12.62 -13.31
CA SER A 55 -5.81 12.48 -13.39
C SER A 55 -6.40 11.36 -12.52
N ALA A 56 -5.61 10.33 -12.21
CA ALA A 56 -6.01 9.23 -11.32
C ALA A 56 -5.17 9.17 -10.03
N LYS A 57 -4.38 10.21 -9.72
CA LYS A 57 -3.57 10.27 -8.48
C LYS A 57 -4.43 10.06 -7.22
N GLY A 58 -5.60 10.69 -7.17
CA GLY A 58 -6.56 10.55 -6.07
C GLY A 58 -7.01 9.10 -5.86
N LEU A 59 -7.32 8.41 -6.96
CA LEU A 59 -7.67 6.99 -6.92
C LEU A 59 -6.51 6.14 -6.42
N VAL A 60 -5.28 6.37 -6.92
CA VAL A 60 -4.08 5.64 -6.47
C VAL A 60 -3.89 5.76 -4.96
N ALA A 61 -3.95 6.98 -4.40
CA ALA A 61 -3.80 7.22 -2.97
C ALA A 61 -4.87 6.48 -2.15
N ARG A 62 -6.12 6.50 -2.62
CA ARG A 62 -7.26 5.86 -1.95
C ARG A 62 -7.18 4.34 -2.01
N LEU A 63 -6.78 3.75 -3.14
CA LEU A 63 -6.58 2.31 -3.28
C LEU A 63 -5.47 1.82 -2.35
N THR A 64 -4.33 2.52 -2.34
CA THR A 64 -3.24 2.21 -1.41
C THR A 64 -3.70 2.33 0.04
N ASN A 65 -4.51 3.32 0.41
CA ASN A 65 -5.06 3.41 1.77
C ASN A 65 -5.96 2.21 2.15
N LEU A 66 -6.57 1.52 1.18
CA LEU A 66 -7.49 0.39 1.40
C LEU A 66 -6.86 -1.00 1.39
N GLY A 67 -5.55 -1.13 1.19
CA GLY A 67 -4.98 -2.48 1.03
C GLY A 67 -4.90 -2.96 -0.41
N ILE A 68 -5.12 -2.09 -1.39
CA ILE A 68 -5.34 -2.47 -2.78
C ILE A 68 -4.18 -1.97 -3.63
N MET A 69 -3.57 -2.87 -4.40
CA MET A 69 -2.43 -2.57 -5.26
C MET A 69 -2.89 -1.92 -6.56
N PRO A 70 -2.50 -0.68 -6.86
CA PRO A 70 -2.79 -0.04 -8.13
C PRO A 70 -1.81 -0.54 -9.22
N VAL A 71 -2.35 -0.83 -10.40
CA VAL A 71 -1.58 -1.01 -11.64
C VAL A 71 -1.93 0.18 -12.54
N VAL A 72 -0.97 1.06 -12.77
CA VAL A 72 -1.21 2.37 -13.42
C VAL A 72 -0.88 2.27 -14.90
N ARG A 73 -1.86 2.50 -15.78
CA ARG A 73 -1.59 2.73 -17.21
C ARG A 73 -1.37 4.22 -17.43
N LEU A 74 -0.21 4.59 -17.92
CA LEU A 74 0.04 5.91 -18.49
C LEU A 74 -0.63 5.96 -19.86
N TYR A 75 -1.86 6.47 -19.88
CA TYR A 75 -2.74 6.51 -21.04
C TYR A 75 -2.22 7.49 -22.09
N ARG A 76 -2.01 6.98 -23.29
CA ARG A 76 -1.53 7.70 -24.47
C ARG A 76 -2.40 7.32 -25.65
N GLN A 77 -2.83 8.31 -26.43
CA GLN A 77 -3.64 8.06 -27.62
C GLN A 77 -3.08 8.86 -28.81
N PRO A 78 -2.57 8.21 -29.86
CA PRO A 78 -2.30 6.76 -29.94
C PRO A 78 -1.21 6.28 -28.95
N SER A 79 -1.14 4.98 -28.66
CA SER A 79 -0.08 4.40 -27.80
C SER A 79 1.31 4.42 -28.48
N TYR A 80 1.33 4.43 -29.82
CA TYR A 80 2.53 4.44 -30.65
C TYR A 80 2.45 5.50 -31.75
N PRO A 81 3.58 6.09 -32.19
CA PRO A 81 4.95 5.98 -31.63
C PRO A 81 5.22 6.96 -30.47
N GLY A 82 6.49 7.05 -30.04
CA GLY A 82 6.98 8.08 -29.10
C GLY A 82 7.43 7.52 -27.75
N TYR A 83 8.13 8.29 -26.94
CA TYR A 83 8.81 7.84 -25.71
C TYR A 83 8.24 8.52 -24.46
N LEU A 84 8.43 7.90 -23.27
CA LEU A 84 8.21 8.62 -22.02
C LEU A 84 9.12 9.84 -21.91
N THR A 85 8.59 10.92 -21.36
CA THR A 85 9.34 12.14 -21.03
C THR A 85 9.68 12.20 -19.54
N ALA A 86 10.36 13.27 -19.12
CA ALA A 86 10.61 13.52 -17.70
C ALA A 86 9.30 13.66 -16.91
N ARG A 87 8.25 14.25 -17.51
CA ARG A 87 6.94 14.41 -16.86
C ARG A 87 6.39 13.08 -16.37
N GLU A 88 6.27 12.09 -17.25
CA GLU A 88 5.71 10.80 -16.89
C GLU A 88 6.63 10.03 -15.92
N THR A 89 7.94 10.16 -16.09
CA THR A 89 8.92 9.47 -15.22
C THR A 89 8.92 10.03 -13.81
N ASP A 90 8.87 11.37 -13.67
CA ASP A 90 8.79 12.04 -12.37
C ASP A 90 7.42 11.81 -11.71
N TYR A 91 6.35 11.71 -12.51
CA TYR A 91 5.04 11.32 -12.00
C TYR A 91 5.04 9.89 -11.45
N ALA A 92 5.59 8.93 -12.18
CA ALA A 92 5.72 7.54 -11.71
C ALA A 92 6.56 7.46 -10.42
N ARG A 93 7.66 8.22 -10.34
CA ARG A 93 8.45 8.36 -9.10
C ARG A 93 7.59 8.88 -7.96
N ALA A 94 6.83 9.95 -8.19
CA ALA A 94 5.98 10.54 -7.15
C ALA A 94 4.92 9.56 -6.65
N LEU A 95 4.28 8.79 -7.54
CA LEU A 95 3.31 7.76 -7.13
C LEU A 95 3.97 6.61 -6.36
N TYR A 96 5.18 6.21 -6.74
CA TYR A 96 5.93 5.18 -6.02
C TYR A 96 6.35 5.64 -4.62
N GLU A 97 7.05 6.77 -4.53
CA GLU A 97 7.59 7.30 -3.28
C GLU A 97 6.49 7.69 -2.30
N ARG A 98 5.33 8.12 -2.80
CA ARG A 98 4.20 8.54 -1.95
C ARG A 98 3.22 7.42 -1.67
N TYR A 99 2.84 6.62 -2.66
CA TYR A 99 1.71 5.69 -2.53
C TYR A 99 2.09 4.23 -2.78
N GLY A 100 3.36 3.92 -3.04
CA GLY A 100 3.79 2.55 -3.31
C GLY A 100 3.23 1.96 -4.60
N ALA A 101 2.77 2.77 -5.55
CA ALA A 101 2.42 2.28 -6.88
C ALA A 101 3.71 1.84 -7.59
N VAL A 102 3.81 0.56 -7.95
CA VAL A 102 5.03 -0.02 -8.54
C VAL A 102 4.85 -0.65 -9.90
N TYR A 103 3.61 -0.87 -10.35
CA TYR A 103 3.33 -1.53 -11.62
C TYR A 103 2.77 -0.51 -12.62
N PHE A 104 3.49 -0.31 -13.71
CA PHE A 104 3.13 0.66 -14.73
C PHE A 104 3.05 0.02 -16.12
N GLU A 105 1.94 0.23 -16.81
CA GLU A 105 1.89 0.04 -18.26
C GLU A 105 2.06 1.38 -18.95
N THR A 106 2.90 1.41 -19.98
CA THR A 106 3.14 2.64 -20.75
C THR A 106 2.43 2.63 -22.10
N ARG A 107 1.93 1.46 -22.52
CA ARG A 107 1.41 1.17 -23.88
C ARG A 107 0.41 0.03 -23.87
N ASN A 108 -0.31 -0.09 -24.98
CA ASN A 108 -1.40 -1.05 -25.16
C ASN A 108 -1.37 -1.70 -26.54
N GLU A 109 -1.75 -2.97 -26.60
CA GLU A 109 -2.11 -3.76 -27.79
C GLU A 109 -1.37 -3.33 -29.07
N PRO A 110 -0.02 -3.39 -29.07
CA PRO A 110 0.79 -2.91 -30.19
C PRO A 110 0.51 -3.64 -31.50
N ASP A 111 -0.19 -4.77 -31.43
CA ASP A 111 -0.57 -5.56 -32.56
C ASP A 111 -1.83 -5.06 -33.29
N LEU A 112 -2.52 -4.06 -32.74
CA LEU A 112 -3.70 -3.44 -33.35
C LEU A 112 -3.35 -2.12 -34.05
N ASN A 113 -3.84 -1.94 -35.28
CA ASN A 113 -3.68 -0.71 -36.06
C ASN A 113 -4.15 0.56 -35.30
N LEU A 114 -5.28 0.46 -34.60
CA LEU A 114 -5.82 1.51 -33.72
C LEU A 114 -4.74 2.16 -32.84
N GLU A 115 -3.85 1.36 -32.25
CA GLU A 115 -2.85 1.81 -31.28
C GLU A 115 -1.69 2.59 -31.93
N TRP A 116 -1.61 2.60 -33.27
CA TRP A 116 -0.66 3.37 -34.08
C TRP A 116 -1.30 4.59 -34.74
N GLY A 117 -2.57 4.88 -34.45
CA GLY A 117 -3.34 5.94 -35.12
C GLY A 117 -3.61 5.65 -36.59
N GLY A 118 -3.52 4.38 -37.03
CA GLY A 118 -3.63 4.00 -38.43
C GLY A 118 -2.98 2.65 -38.72
N ARG A 119 -2.48 2.45 -39.95
CA ARG A 119 -1.77 1.20 -40.27
C ARG A 119 -0.49 1.11 -39.44
N ARG A 120 -0.31 0.02 -38.68
CA ARG A 120 0.97 -0.23 -37.99
C ARG A 120 2.08 -0.51 -39.02
N PRO A 121 3.33 -0.13 -38.73
CA PRO A 121 4.45 -0.37 -39.62
C PRO A 121 4.78 -1.86 -39.73
N ASP A 122 5.36 -2.29 -40.85
CA ASP A 122 5.66 -3.73 -41.06
C ASP A 122 6.67 -4.28 -40.02
N ASN A 123 7.57 -3.43 -39.53
CA ASN A 123 8.53 -3.74 -38.46
C ASN A 123 8.03 -3.34 -37.05
N TRP A 124 6.71 -3.28 -36.84
CA TRP A 124 6.09 -2.83 -35.58
C TRP A 124 6.67 -3.53 -34.36
N LEU A 125 6.90 -4.85 -34.41
CA LEU A 125 7.36 -5.62 -33.26
C LEU A 125 8.77 -5.18 -32.82
N GLN A 126 9.66 -4.89 -33.78
CA GLN A 126 10.99 -4.34 -33.49
C GLN A 126 10.89 -2.94 -32.87
N GLN A 127 9.95 -2.12 -33.31
CA GLN A 127 9.71 -0.80 -32.73
C GLN A 127 9.16 -0.90 -31.30
N VAL A 128 8.23 -1.82 -31.06
CA VAL A 128 7.69 -2.10 -29.72
C VAL A 128 8.80 -2.47 -28.74
N ILE A 129 9.73 -3.34 -29.14
CA ILE A 129 10.89 -3.67 -28.30
C ILE A 129 11.77 -2.44 -28.05
N THR A 130 12.02 -1.59 -29.06
CA THR A 130 12.78 -0.35 -28.86
C THR A 130 12.12 0.55 -27.83
N TYR A 131 10.81 0.76 -27.95
CA TYR A 131 10.05 1.60 -27.04
C TYR A 131 9.94 1.02 -25.63
N TYR A 132 9.71 -0.28 -25.52
CA TYR A 132 9.63 -0.95 -24.22
C TYR A 132 10.95 -0.86 -23.46
N LEU A 133 12.09 -1.08 -24.14
CA LEU A 133 13.40 -0.99 -23.50
C LEU A 133 13.68 0.41 -22.97
N ASP A 134 13.36 1.46 -23.74
CA ASP A 134 13.51 2.85 -23.30
C ASP A 134 12.61 3.16 -22.09
N ASP A 135 11.32 2.82 -22.18
CA ASP A 135 10.35 3.04 -21.09
C ASP A 135 10.78 2.29 -19.82
N ARG A 136 11.18 1.02 -19.96
CA ARG A 136 11.67 0.16 -18.86
C ARG A 136 12.93 0.74 -18.21
N ASP A 137 13.91 1.17 -19.01
CA ASP A 137 15.18 1.68 -18.47
C ASP A 137 14.99 3.03 -17.77
N LYS A 138 14.02 3.85 -18.19
CA LYS A 138 13.62 5.08 -17.48
C LYS A 138 12.89 4.79 -16.18
N LEU A 139 11.90 3.90 -16.20
CA LEU A 139 11.09 3.56 -15.03
C LEU A 139 11.86 2.77 -13.97
N ALA A 140 12.78 1.89 -14.39
CA ALA A 140 13.63 1.15 -13.45
C ALA A 140 14.51 2.06 -12.59
N LYS A 141 14.93 3.23 -13.12
CA LYS A 141 15.73 4.23 -12.37
C LYS A 141 14.95 4.88 -11.22
N VAL A 142 13.61 4.84 -11.27
CA VAL A 142 12.74 5.39 -10.22
C VAL A 142 12.10 4.31 -9.35
N GLY A 143 12.55 3.06 -9.48
CA GLY A 143 12.15 1.95 -8.60
C GLY A 143 10.86 1.24 -8.98
N VAL A 144 10.31 1.48 -10.18
CA VAL A 144 9.03 0.89 -10.62
C VAL A 144 9.21 -0.09 -11.78
N TYR A 145 8.26 -1.01 -11.92
CA TYR A 145 8.22 -2.03 -12.97
C TYR A 145 7.42 -1.56 -14.17
N ALA A 146 8.08 -1.48 -15.32
CA ALA A 146 7.40 -1.33 -16.61
C ALA A 146 6.89 -2.70 -17.07
N LEU A 147 5.58 -2.83 -17.19
CA LEU A 147 4.93 -4.01 -17.74
C LEU A 147 5.20 -4.06 -19.25
N PHE A 148 5.61 -5.23 -19.73
CA PHE A 148 5.63 -5.51 -21.15
C PHE A 148 4.18 -5.42 -21.68
N PRO A 149 3.92 -4.65 -22.76
CA PRO A 149 2.56 -4.37 -23.19
C PRO A 149 1.84 -5.66 -23.60
N ALA A 150 0.57 -5.77 -23.19
CA ALA A 150 -0.29 -6.86 -23.60
C ALA A 150 -0.56 -6.79 -25.11
N PHE A 151 -0.65 -7.95 -25.74
CA PHE A 151 -1.11 -8.05 -27.12
C PHE A 151 -2.62 -8.23 -27.11
N GLY A 152 -3.28 -7.79 -28.18
CA GLY A 152 -4.69 -8.01 -28.40
C GLY A 152 -5.02 -9.50 -28.48
N PRO A 153 -6.30 -9.86 -28.36
CA PRO A 153 -6.73 -11.26 -28.41
C PRO A 153 -6.33 -11.93 -29.73
N GLY A 154 -5.44 -12.92 -29.68
CA GLY A 154 -4.93 -13.59 -30.88
C GLY A 154 -3.72 -12.91 -31.54
N GLY A 155 -3.15 -11.85 -30.95
CA GLY A 155 -1.94 -11.17 -31.43
C GLY A 155 -0.69 -12.03 -31.68
N GLU A 156 -0.21 -12.02 -32.92
CA GLU A 156 0.97 -12.81 -33.32
C GLU A 156 2.31 -12.11 -33.01
N GLY A 157 3.39 -12.90 -33.03
CA GLY A 157 4.77 -12.44 -32.82
C GLY A 157 5.43 -13.03 -31.58
N ASN A 158 6.78 -13.04 -31.59
CA ASN A 158 7.61 -13.45 -30.45
C ASN A 158 8.51 -12.29 -30.01
N PRO A 159 8.03 -11.39 -29.13
CA PRO A 159 8.83 -10.25 -28.68
C PRO A 159 10.09 -10.66 -27.90
N PHE A 160 10.05 -11.80 -27.21
CA PHE A 160 11.14 -12.23 -26.33
C PHE A 160 12.34 -12.73 -27.11
N GLU A 161 12.13 -13.35 -28.28
CA GLU A 161 13.24 -13.70 -29.18
C GLU A 161 14.01 -12.45 -29.63
N ILE A 162 13.30 -11.36 -29.95
CA ILE A 162 13.92 -10.10 -30.34
C ILE A 162 14.72 -9.49 -29.18
N LEU A 163 14.24 -9.60 -27.93
CA LEU A 163 15.02 -9.18 -26.75
C LEU A 163 16.34 -9.95 -26.64
N ILE A 164 16.33 -11.26 -26.87
CA ILE A 164 17.54 -12.10 -26.89
C ILE A 164 18.48 -11.70 -28.03
N GLN A 165 17.95 -11.52 -29.24
CA GLN A 165 18.74 -11.09 -30.41
C GLN A 165 19.40 -9.72 -30.19
N ARG A 166 18.79 -8.84 -29.37
CA ARG A 166 19.36 -7.54 -28.97
C ARG A 166 20.30 -7.62 -27.76
N GLY A 167 20.60 -8.81 -27.24
CA GLY A 167 21.47 -8.99 -26.07
C GLY A 167 20.87 -8.52 -24.75
N ARG A 168 19.55 -8.27 -24.68
CA ARG A 168 18.86 -7.71 -23.51
C ARG A 168 18.29 -8.80 -22.58
N ARG A 169 19.10 -9.81 -22.27
CA ARG A 169 18.74 -10.87 -21.30
C ARG A 169 18.49 -10.31 -19.89
N ASP A 170 19.11 -9.18 -19.55
CA ASP A 170 18.94 -8.46 -18.28
C ASP A 170 17.47 -8.07 -18.00
N VAL A 171 16.66 -7.94 -19.04
CA VAL A 171 15.26 -7.51 -18.91
C VAL A 171 14.45 -8.57 -18.15
N PHE A 172 14.71 -9.86 -18.38
CA PHE A 172 13.95 -10.97 -17.78
C PHE A 172 14.10 -11.06 -16.27
N GLU A 173 15.16 -10.47 -15.67
CA GLU A 173 15.40 -10.50 -14.22
C GLU A 173 14.31 -9.79 -13.41
N LYS A 174 13.63 -8.80 -14.02
CA LYS A 174 12.61 -7.95 -13.38
C LYS A 174 11.42 -7.70 -14.31
N MET A 175 11.24 -8.54 -15.32
CA MET A 175 10.15 -8.40 -16.28
C MET A 175 8.81 -8.69 -15.61
N VAL A 176 7.79 -7.92 -15.97
CA VAL A 176 6.39 -8.22 -15.70
C VAL A 176 5.67 -8.15 -17.04
N VAL A 177 4.84 -9.14 -17.38
CA VAL A 177 4.09 -9.17 -18.65
C VAL A 177 2.62 -8.87 -18.40
N ALA A 178 2.09 -7.85 -19.08
CA ALA A 178 0.66 -7.60 -19.13
C ALA A 178 -0.03 -8.55 -20.11
N LEU A 179 -1.27 -8.93 -19.81
CA LEU A 179 -2.05 -9.87 -20.61
C LEU A 179 -3.49 -9.38 -20.78
N HIS A 180 -4.03 -9.51 -21.99
CA HIS A 180 -5.42 -9.22 -22.34
C HIS A 180 -6.17 -10.53 -22.65
N ASN A 181 -6.51 -11.29 -21.60
CA ASN A 181 -7.09 -12.64 -21.75
C ASN A 181 -8.60 -12.58 -21.93
N TYR A 182 -9.05 -12.04 -23.06
CA TYR A 182 -10.46 -12.07 -23.41
C TYR A 182 -10.91 -13.49 -23.68
N CYS A 183 -11.84 -13.97 -22.84
CA CYS A 183 -12.34 -15.34 -22.89
C CYS A 183 -13.42 -15.50 -23.96
N LEU A 184 -14.14 -14.40 -24.27
CA LEU A 184 -15.12 -14.31 -25.36
C LEU A 184 -16.17 -15.45 -25.31
N GLY A 185 -16.66 -15.83 -24.12
CA GLY A 185 -17.66 -16.89 -23.98
C GLY A 185 -17.12 -18.34 -24.07
N ARG A 186 -15.83 -18.54 -24.32
CA ARG A 186 -15.18 -19.87 -24.25
C ARG A 186 -14.98 -20.32 -22.79
N PRO A 187 -15.09 -21.63 -22.49
CA PRO A 187 -14.84 -22.14 -21.14
C PRO A 187 -13.36 -22.00 -20.75
N LEU A 188 -13.08 -22.06 -19.44
CA LEU A 188 -11.71 -21.98 -18.93
C LEU A 188 -10.80 -23.12 -19.42
N THR A 189 -11.39 -24.25 -19.85
CA THR A 189 -10.66 -25.41 -20.38
C THR A 189 -10.29 -25.30 -21.85
N TYR A 190 -10.80 -24.28 -22.57
CA TYR A 190 -10.50 -24.10 -24.00
C TYR A 190 -8.98 -24.11 -24.29
N PRO A 191 -8.52 -24.72 -25.40
CA PRO A 191 -9.32 -25.41 -26.42
C PRO A 191 -9.60 -26.89 -26.12
N ASN A 192 -9.27 -27.39 -24.92
CA ASN A 192 -9.46 -28.79 -24.53
C ASN A 192 -10.82 -28.97 -23.82
N ASP A 193 -11.91 -28.68 -24.52
CA ASP A 193 -13.25 -28.56 -23.94
C ASP A 193 -14.32 -29.47 -24.55
N GLY A 194 -13.95 -30.39 -25.44
CA GLY A 194 -14.87 -31.27 -26.18
C GLY A 194 -15.52 -30.59 -27.39
N ILE A 195 -15.54 -29.26 -27.45
CA ILE A 195 -16.16 -28.49 -28.53
C ILE A 195 -15.11 -28.16 -29.59
N ALA A 196 -13.97 -27.58 -29.20
CA ALA A 196 -12.94 -27.18 -30.14
C ALA A 196 -12.19 -28.38 -30.73
N ASP A 197 -11.97 -29.42 -29.94
CA ASP A 197 -11.22 -30.62 -30.31
C ASP A 197 -12.10 -31.72 -30.91
N LEU A 198 -13.21 -32.08 -30.26
CA LEU A 198 -14.05 -33.22 -30.65
C LEU A 198 -15.33 -32.82 -31.40
N GLY A 199 -15.68 -31.53 -31.46
CA GLY A 199 -16.87 -31.07 -32.16
C GLY A 199 -18.18 -31.51 -31.52
N GLN A 200 -18.20 -31.66 -30.19
CA GLN A 200 -19.36 -32.18 -29.43
C GLN A 200 -20.66 -31.44 -29.80
N SER A 201 -21.66 -32.19 -30.24
CA SER A 201 -22.98 -31.65 -30.63
C SER A 201 -23.67 -30.92 -29.48
N LEU A 202 -24.50 -29.94 -29.83
CA LEU A 202 -25.35 -29.18 -28.92
C LEU A 202 -26.76 -29.75 -28.93
N SER A 203 -27.28 -30.14 -27.77
CA SER A 203 -28.67 -30.54 -27.60
C SER A 203 -29.61 -29.34 -27.54
N GLN A 204 -30.91 -29.57 -27.76
CA GLN A 204 -31.93 -28.51 -27.59
C GLN A 204 -31.99 -27.99 -26.15
N ALA A 205 -31.78 -28.86 -25.16
CA ALA A 205 -31.77 -28.47 -23.75
C ALA A 205 -30.59 -27.53 -23.43
N GLU A 206 -29.38 -27.86 -23.89
CA GLU A 206 -28.21 -26.99 -23.72
C GLU A 206 -28.34 -25.66 -24.48
N TRP A 207 -28.93 -25.71 -25.68
CA TRP A 207 -29.24 -24.50 -26.45
C TRP A 207 -30.15 -23.55 -25.68
N LEU A 208 -31.21 -24.09 -25.06
CA LEU A 208 -32.15 -23.32 -24.25
C LEU A 208 -31.50 -22.83 -22.94
N ALA A 209 -30.69 -23.68 -22.30
CA ALA A 209 -29.98 -23.34 -21.06
C ALA A 209 -29.00 -22.17 -21.24
N ALA A 210 -28.34 -22.08 -22.41
CA ALA A 210 -27.48 -20.94 -22.74
C ALA A 210 -28.24 -19.59 -22.78
N GLY A 211 -29.56 -19.62 -22.98
CA GLY A 211 -30.44 -18.45 -22.92
C GLY A 211 -31.16 -18.28 -21.59
N ASP A 212 -30.60 -18.78 -20.48
CA ASP A 212 -31.22 -18.76 -19.14
C ASP A 212 -32.61 -19.45 -19.11
N GLY A 213 -32.82 -20.47 -19.95
CA GLY A 213 -34.10 -21.16 -20.05
C GLY A 213 -35.16 -20.45 -20.91
N ARG A 214 -34.83 -19.30 -21.50
CA ARG A 214 -35.73 -18.43 -22.27
C ARG A 214 -35.48 -18.54 -23.79
N PRO A 215 -36.42 -19.05 -24.60
CA PRO A 215 -36.21 -19.25 -26.04
C PRO A 215 -35.86 -17.97 -26.81
N GLU A 216 -36.42 -16.83 -26.42
CA GLU A 216 -36.12 -15.53 -27.02
C GLU A 216 -34.68 -15.07 -26.75
N ILE A 217 -34.14 -15.38 -25.57
CA ILE A 217 -32.73 -15.09 -25.24
C ILE A 217 -31.80 -16.11 -25.87
N ALA A 218 -32.19 -17.39 -25.91
CA ALA A 218 -31.44 -18.44 -26.61
C ALA A 218 -31.22 -18.06 -28.09
N ASN A 219 -32.25 -17.50 -28.74
CA ASN A 219 -32.12 -16.94 -30.09
C ASN A 219 -31.13 -15.76 -30.18
N ILE A 220 -31.01 -14.92 -29.15
CA ILE A 220 -30.06 -13.81 -29.14
C ILE A 220 -28.63 -14.34 -28.98
N VAL A 221 -28.39 -15.19 -27.98
CA VAL A 221 -27.04 -15.65 -27.64
C VAL A 221 -26.43 -16.57 -28.70
N TRP A 222 -27.27 -17.23 -29.50
CA TRP A 222 -26.86 -18.06 -30.63
C TRP A 222 -27.00 -17.39 -32.00
N ASP A 223 -27.25 -16.06 -32.06
CA ASP A 223 -27.48 -15.33 -33.32
C ASP A 223 -28.51 -16.00 -34.24
N ARG A 224 -29.61 -16.46 -33.62
CA ARG A 224 -30.76 -17.14 -34.24
C ARG A 224 -30.44 -18.51 -34.83
N TRP A 225 -29.29 -19.09 -34.52
CA TRP A 225 -28.98 -20.46 -34.90
C TRP A 225 -29.64 -21.42 -33.94
N ASN A 226 -30.29 -22.45 -34.47
CA ASN A 226 -30.80 -23.56 -33.67
C ASN A 226 -29.66 -24.54 -33.33
N HIS A 227 -29.94 -25.45 -32.41
CA HIS A 227 -28.98 -26.45 -31.92
C HIS A 227 -28.42 -27.37 -33.02
N ILE A 228 -29.19 -27.66 -34.07
CA ILE A 228 -28.75 -28.48 -35.22
C ILE A 228 -27.64 -27.74 -35.98
N ARG A 229 -27.89 -26.49 -36.39
CA ARG A 229 -26.92 -25.68 -37.14
C ARG A 229 -25.65 -25.41 -36.35
N VAL A 230 -25.76 -25.19 -35.03
CA VAL A 230 -24.58 -25.05 -34.16
C VAL A 230 -23.80 -26.36 -34.12
N SER A 231 -24.47 -27.51 -34.01
CA SER A 231 -23.81 -28.83 -34.00
C SER A 231 -23.05 -29.11 -35.30
N GLU A 232 -23.63 -28.76 -36.45
CA GLU A 232 -22.96 -28.87 -37.75
C GLU A 232 -21.68 -28.02 -37.79
N ALA A 233 -21.74 -26.78 -37.27
CA ALA A 233 -20.57 -25.92 -37.20
C ALA A 233 -19.50 -26.45 -36.24
N ARG A 234 -19.90 -27.02 -35.09
CA ARG A 234 -18.96 -27.68 -34.16
C ARG A 234 -18.24 -28.83 -34.82
N GLN A 235 -18.94 -29.73 -35.52
CA GLN A 235 -18.33 -30.84 -36.24
C GLN A 235 -17.39 -30.36 -37.36
N LYS A 236 -17.81 -29.36 -38.14
CA LYS A 236 -17.02 -28.83 -39.26
C LYS A 236 -15.74 -28.13 -38.82
N LEU A 237 -15.77 -27.43 -37.68
CA LEU A 237 -14.68 -26.60 -37.17
C LEU A 237 -13.86 -27.30 -36.07
N ALA A 238 -14.18 -28.55 -35.73
CA ALA A 238 -13.42 -29.33 -34.77
C ALA A 238 -12.01 -29.61 -35.29
N ASN A 239 -11.03 -29.54 -34.38
CA ASN A 239 -9.66 -29.91 -34.67
C ASN A 239 -9.08 -30.73 -33.51
N PRO A 240 -9.04 -32.07 -33.60
CA PRO A 240 -8.53 -32.93 -32.53
C PRO A 240 -7.07 -32.70 -32.14
N LYS A 241 -6.31 -31.94 -32.96
CA LYS A 241 -4.91 -31.59 -32.69
C LYS A 241 -4.75 -30.17 -32.13
N ILE A 242 -5.84 -29.44 -31.92
CA ILE A 242 -5.77 -28.07 -31.42
C ILE A 242 -5.15 -28.03 -30.02
N THR A 243 -4.20 -27.13 -29.84
CA THR A 243 -3.57 -26.87 -28.56
C THR A 243 -3.74 -25.41 -28.18
N ILE A 244 -3.48 -25.09 -26.91
CA ILE A 244 -3.41 -23.71 -26.44
C ILE A 244 -2.37 -22.88 -27.20
N TYR A 245 -1.43 -23.50 -27.92
CA TYR A 245 -0.44 -22.78 -28.72
C TYR A 245 -0.92 -22.45 -30.13
N ASP A 246 -1.92 -23.17 -30.62
CA ASP A 246 -2.56 -22.94 -31.93
C ASP A 246 -3.67 -21.89 -31.82
N ASP A 247 -4.48 -21.96 -30.76
CA ASP A 247 -5.51 -20.97 -30.44
C ASP A 247 -5.50 -20.66 -28.94
N TRP A 248 -4.98 -19.48 -28.64
CA TRP A 248 -4.83 -18.96 -27.29
C TRP A 248 -5.79 -17.79 -27.03
N THR A 249 -6.79 -17.55 -27.89
CA THR A 249 -7.77 -16.48 -27.67
C THR A 249 -8.80 -16.92 -26.62
N CYS A 250 -8.35 -17.04 -25.37
CA CYS A 250 -9.13 -17.52 -24.24
C CYS A 250 -8.48 -17.13 -22.90
N PHE A 251 -9.08 -17.60 -21.79
CA PHE A 251 -8.53 -17.42 -20.45
C PHE A 251 -7.07 -17.91 -20.31
N ARG A 252 -6.76 -19.08 -20.89
CA ARG A 252 -5.46 -19.78 -20.79
C ARG A 252 -4.35 -19.17 -21.67
N ALA A 253 -4.59 -18.02 -22.30
CA ALA A 253 -3.60 -17.27 -23.07
C ALA A 253 -2.25 -17.08 -22.36
N PHE A 254 -2.26 -16.99 -21.02
CA PHE A 254 -1.06 -16.89 -20.20
C PHE A 254 -0.09 -18.07 -20.38
N GLU A 255 -0.57 -19.27 -20.74
CA GLU A 255 0.27 -20.46 -20.95
C GLU A 255 1.14 -20.33 -22.20
N ARG A 256 0.59 -19.74 -23.27
CA ARG A 256 1.36 -19.42 -24.49
C ARG A 256 2.40 -18.37 -24.18
N MET A 257 2.03 -17.29 -23.50
CA MET A 257 2.96 -16.22 -23.18
C MET A 257 4.10 -16.71 -22.30
N ASP A 258 3.80 -17.51 -21.27
CA ASP A 258 4.81 -18.12 -20.40
C ASP A 258 5.73 -19.08 -21.16
N LYS A 259 5.21 -19.87 -22.11
CA LYS A 259 6.06 -20.70 -22.98
C LYS A 259 7.05 -19.84 -23.75
N LEU A 260 6.60 -18.75 -24.39
CA LEU A 260 7.50 -17.89 -25.18
C LEU A 260 8.60 -17.26 -24.31
N VAL A 261 8.28 -16.87 -23.08
CA VAL A 261 9.26 -16.36 -22.11
C VAL A 261 10.26 -17.46 -21.72
N ARG A 262 9.77 -18.64 -21.34
CA ARG A 262 10.63 -19.77 -20.93
C ARG A 262 11.54 -20.23 -22.05
N ASP A 263 11.05 -20.26 -23.30
CA ASP A 263 11.88 -20.58 -24.45
C ASP A 263 13.02 -19.55 -24.64
N ALA A 264 12.80 -18.28 -24.25
CA ALA A 264 13.81 -17.22 -24.36
C ALA A 264 14.83 -17.20 -23.19
N CYS A 265 14.37 -17.34 -21.94
CA CYS A 265 15.20 -17.15 -20.75
C CYS A 265 15.30 -18.35 -19.80
N GLY A 266 14.61 -19.45 -20.07
CA GLY A 266 14.69 -20.69 -19.30
C GLY A 266 13.86 -20.74 -18.01
N HIS A 267 13.12 -19.68 -17.67
CA HIS A 267 12.27 -19.62 -16.48
C HIS A 267 11.05 -18.72 -16.72
N SER A 268 10.01 -18.86 -15.90
CA SER A 268 8.83 -17.97 -15.93
C SER A 268 9.18 -16.59 -15.37
N VAL A 269 8.49 -15.56 -15.85
CA VAL A 269 8.52 -14.19 -15.30
C VAL A 269 7.15 -13.83 -14.76
N ALA A 270 7.05 -12.79 -13.92
CA ALA A 270 5.76 -12.34 -13.41
C ALA A 270 4.82 -11.92 -14.56
N MET A 271 3.54 -12.25 -14.43
CA MET A 271 2.48 -11.92 -15.37
C MET A 271 1.24 -11.46 -14.62
N MET A 272 0.46 -10.59 -15.23
CA MET A 272 -0.86 -10.23 -14.72
C MET A 272 -1.81 -9.93 -15.88
N MET A 273 -3.06 -10.37 -15.72
CA MET A 273 -4.12 -9.99 -16.65
C MET A 273 -4.61 -8.61 -16.26
N THR A 274 -4.33 -7.60 -17.09
CA THR A 274 -4.67 -6.19 -16.86
C THR A 274 -5.93 -5.76 -17.59
N GLU A 275 -6.41 -6.59 -18.51
CA GLU A 275 -7.68 -6.49 -19.20
C GLU A 275 -8.14 -7.90 -19.62
N GLY A 276 -9.41 -8.09 -19.94
CA GLY A 276 -9.95 -9.36 -20.44
C GLY A 276 -11.07 -9.91 -19.56
N GLY A 277 -11.15 -11.24 -19.48
CA GLY A 277 -12.26 -11.94 -18.83
C GLY A 277 -13.48 -12.11 -19.73
N TYR A 278 -14.67 -12.07 -19.13
CA TYR A 278 -15.94 -12.35 -19.79
C TYR A 278 -16.78 -11.09 -19.90
N ASN A 279 -17.22 -10.78 -21.11
CA ASN A 279 -18.09 -9.64 -21.41
C ASN A 279 -19.48 -10.14 -21.77
N VAL A 280 -20.51 -9.41 -21.34
CA VAL A 280 -21.90 -9.76 -21.65
C VAL A 280 -22.15 -9.60 -23.15
N LEU A 281 -22.81 -10.61 -23.74
CA LEU A 281 -23.15 -10.68 -25.16
C LEU A 281 -21.97 -10.63 -26.16
N GLN A 282 -20.71 -10.72 -25.69
CA GLN A 282 -19.57 -10.78 -26.59
C GLN A 282 -19.35 -12.22 -27.09
N ARG A 283 -19.29 -12.40 -28.41
CA ARG A 283 -19.12 -13.73 -29.02
C ARG A 283 -17.66 -14.17 -29.00
N ALA A 284 -17.45 -15.48 -28.93
CA ALA A 284 -16.15 -16.11 -29.17
C ALA A 284 -15.62 -15.69 -30.52
N GLY A 285 -14.30 -15.58 -30.68
CA GLY A 285 -13.71 -15.16 -31.96
C GLY A 285 -12.34 -14.54 -31.82
N THR A 286 -11.85 -13.97 -32.92
CA THR A 286 -10.67 -13.08 -32.97
C THR A 286 -11.06 -11.82 -33.74
N THR A 287 -10.11 -10.91 -33.96
CA THR A 287 -10.27 -9.83 -34.95
C THR A 287 -10.57 -10.34 -36.37
N GLY A 288 -10.39 -11.64 -36.65
CA GLY A 288 -10.73 -12.31 -37.90
C GLY A 288 -12.16 -12.87 -38.00
N GLY A 289 -12.99 -12.75 -36.96
CA GLY A 289 -14.41 -13.11 -36.99
C GLY A 289 -14.92 -13.89 -35.79
N ASP A 290 -16.25 -13.97 -35.68
CA ASP A 290 -16.98 -14.68 -34.64
C ASP A 290 -16.90 -16.20 -34.80
N ASP A 291 -16.70 -16.92 -33.70
CA ASP A 291 -16.68 -18.37 -33.56
C ASP A 291 -18.09 -18.87 -33.17
N PRO A 292 -18.84 -19.49 -34.09
CA PRO A 292 -20.23 -19.82 -33.86
C PRO A 292 -20.45 -21.04 -32.96
N ARG A 293 -19.39 -21.74 -32.55
CA ARG A 293 -19.46 -22.94 -31.71
C ARG A 293 -19.90 -22.63 -30.28
N TYR A 294 -19.69 -21.39 -29.83
CA TYR A 294 -19.93 -20.94 -28.46
C TYR A 294 -21.03 -19.86 -28.42
N PRO A 295 -21.88 -19.87 -27.38
CA PRO A 295 -22.89 -18.84 -27.20
C PRO A 295 -22.27 -17.55 -26.69
N LYS A 296 -22.92 -16.43 -27.00
CA LYS A 296 -22.67 -15.17 -26.28
C LYS A 296 -23.14 -15.31 -24.83
N PRO A 297 -22.33 -15.00 -23.80
CA PRO A 297 -22.76 -15.21 -22.42
C PRO A 297 -23.81 -14.18 -21.99
N THR A 298 -24.83 -14.62 -21.26
CA THR A 298 -25.82 -13.78 -20.57
C THR A 298 -25.17 -13.08 -19.36
N PRO A 299 -25.78 -12.04 -18.75
CA PRO A 299 -25.33 -11.47 -17.49
C PRO A 299 -25.05 -12.50 -16.39
N GLN A 300 -25.94 -13.49 -16.23
CA GLN A 300 -25.76 -14.57 -15.27
C GLN A 300 -24.55 -15.44 -15.65
N ARG A 301 -24.45 -15.87 -16.92
CA ARG A 301 -23.36 -16.71 -17.38
C ARG A 301 -21.99 -16.02 -17.30
N THR A 302 -21.92 -14.74 -17.65
CA THR A 302 -20.72 -13.90 -17.48
C THR A 302 -20.27 -13.85 -16.03
N SER A 303 -21.23 -13.73 -15.10
CA SER A 303 -20.96 -13.69 -13.66
C SER A 303 -20.39 -15.02 -13.15
N GLU A 304 -21.01 -16.13 -13.52
CA GLU A 304 -20.54 -17.49 -13.16
C GLU A 304 -19.14 -17.78 -13.70
N LEU A 305 -18.90 -17.45 -14.97
CA LEU A 305 -17.61 -17.66 -15.62
C LEU A 305 -16.52 -16.80 -15.00
N THR A 306 -16.83 -15.55 -14.64
CA THR A 306 -15.89 -14.67 -13.92
C THR A 306 -15.58 -15.19 -12.52
N MET A 307 -16.57 -15.72 -11.79
CA MET A 307 -16.34 -16.37 -10.50
C MET A 307 -15.48 -17.63 -10.64
N ALA A 308 -15.75 -18.46 -11.65
CA ALA A 308 -14.93 -19.64 -11.94
C ALA A 308 -13.49 -19.24 -12.26
N MET A 309 -13.30 -18.16 -13.02
CA MET A 309 -12.00 -17.61 -13.38
C MET A 309 -11.20 -17.17 -12.14
N PHE A 310 -11.83 -16.43 -11.21
CA PHE A 310 -11.18 -16.03 -9.95
C PHE A 310 -10.83 -17.19 -9.02
N ASN A 311 -11.56 -18.31 -9.13
CA ASN A 311 -11.34 -19.51 -8.34
C ASN A 311 -10.46 -20.55 -9.05
N TYR A 312 -9.99 -20.26 -10.25
CA TYR A 312 -9.09 -21.13 -11.01
C TYR A 312 -7.72 -21.22 -10.30
N PRO A 313 -7.11 -22.42 -10.21
CA PRO A 313 -5.79 -22.61 -9.62
C PRO A 313 -4.71 -22.06 -10.56
N LEU A 314 -4.48 -20.76 -10.48
CA LEU A 314 -3.50 -20.04 -11.27
C LEU A 314 -2.06 -20.36 -10.82
N PRO A 315 -1.10 -20.45 -11.77
CA PRO A 315 0.32 -20.65 -11.45
C PRO A 315 0.92 -19.44 -10.71
N ASP A 316 2.03 -19.64 -10.01
CA ASP A 316 2.67 -18.61 -9.18
C ASP A 316 3.10 -17.36 -9.95
N TYR A 317 3.44 -17.54 -11.24
CA TYR A 317 3.80 -16.43 -12.12
C TYR A 317 2.61 -15.55 -12.50
N MET A 318 1.36 -16.00 -12.32
CA MET A 318 0.15 -15.18 -12.50
C MET A 318 -0.20 -14.45 -11.21
N LEU A 319 0.25 -13.19 -11.11
CA LEU A 319 0.08 -12.35 -9.93
C LEU A 319 -1.39 -12.01 -9.68
N ALA A 320 -2.11 -11.56 -10.72
CA ALA A 320 -3.47 -11.05 -10.59
C ALA A 320 -4.31 -11.21 -11.86
N LEU A 321 -5.63 -11.21 -11.67
CA LEU A 321 -6.64 -11.12 -12.71
C LEU A 321 -7.44 -9.83 -12.54
N MET A 322 -7.44 -8.93 -13.53
CA MET A 322 -8.20 -7.68 -13.53
C MET A 322 -9.13 -7.63 -14.74
N PRO A 323 -10.33 -8.26 -14.66
CA PRO A 323 -11.25 -8.34 -15.78
C PRO A 323 -11.80 -6.95 -16.11
N TRP A 324 -12.17 -6.78 -17.36
CA TRP A 324 -12.85 -5.60 -17.87
C TRP A 324 -14.34 -5.68 -17.53
N ILE A 325 -15.02 -4.69 -16.93
CA ILE A 325 -14.62 -3.45 -16.23
C ILE A 325 -15.60 -3.23 -15.07
N ALA A 326 -15.23 -2.42 -14.08
CA ALA A 326 -16.12 -2.15 -12.94
C ALA A 326 -17.38 -1.35 -13.35
N ALA A 327 -17.20 -0.21 -14.02
CA ALA A 327 -18.29 0.65 -14.47
C ALA A 327 -17.86 1.62 -15.59
N VAL A 328 -18.82 2.22 -16.30
CA VAL A 328 -18.56 3.28 -17.30
C VAL A 328 -19.49 4.48 -17.05
N ALA A 329 -20.79 4.35 -17.30
CA ALA A 329 -21.75 5.44 -17.11
C ALA A 329 -21.82 5.93 -15.66
N ARG A 330 -21.71 5.01 -14.67
CA ARG A 330 -21.68 5.37 -13.24
C ARG A 330 -20.41 6.13 -12.81
N PHE A 331 -19.33 6.07 -13.59
CA PHE A 331 -18.17 6.93 -13.41
C PHE A 331 -18.29 8.27 -14.16
N GLY A 332 -19.38 8.50 -14.88
CA GLY A 332 -19.58 9.68 -15.72
C GLY A 332 -18.90 9.60 -17.08
N VAL A 333 -18.59 8.39 -17.56
CA VAL A 333 -18.08 8.18 -18.92
C VAL A 333 -19.24 7.91 -19.87
N GLN A 334 -19.37 8.70 -20.93
CA GLN A 334 -20.39 8.50 -21.96
C GLN A 334 -19.82 7.69 -23.13
N SER A 335 -19.82 6.36 -22.99
CA SER A 335 -19.40 5.46 -24.06
C SER A 335 -20.34 4.26 -24.16
N PRO A 336 -21.34 4.30 -25.06
CA PRO A 336 -22.23 3.17 -25.29
C PRO A 336 -21.46 1.89 -25.63
N GLY A 337 -20.37 2.01 -26.40
CA GLY A 337 -19.54 0.87 -26.79
C GLY A 337 -18.94 0.12 -25.60
N PHE A 338 -18.43 0.83 -24.58
CA PHE A 338 -17.92 0.18 -23.37
C PHE A 338 -19.03 -0.27 -22.43
N GLU A 339 -20.13 0.49 -22.34
CA GLU A 339 -21.27 0.14 -21.51
C GLU A 339 -21.96 -1.16 -22.01
N HIS A 340 -21.95 -1.42 -23.33
CA HIS A 340 -22.45 -2.67 -23.92
C HIS A 340 -21.53 -3.90 -23.75
N GLN A 341 -20.31 -3.72 -23.24
CA GLN A 341 -19.41 -4.85 -22.92
C GLN A 341 -19.75 -5.48 -21.56
N GLY A 342 -20.71 -4.90 -20.84
CA GLY A 342 -21.20 -5.35 -19.56
C GLY A 342 -20.27 -5.08 -18.39
N PRO A 343 -20.05 -3.79 -18.06
CA PRO A 343 -19.47 -3.43 -16.78
C PRO A 343 -20.25 -4.05 -15.62
N TRP A 344 -19.58 -4.34 -14.51
CA TRP A 344 -20.23 -5.03 -13.39
C TRP A 344 -21.35 -4.21 -12.75
N LEU A 345 -21.26 -2.89 -12.82
CA LEU A 345 -22.24 -1.93 -12.33
C LEU A 345 -22.80 -1.12 -13.51
N THR A 346 -23.85 -1.63 -14.15
CA THR A 346 -24.47 -1.09 -15.37
C THR A 346 -25.99 -1.25 -15.35
N HIS A 347 -26.72 -0.30 -15.95
CA HIS A 347 -28.17 -0.38 -16.16
C HIS A 347 -28.57 -0.92 -17.55
N VAL A 348 -27.61 -1.25 -18.43
CA VAL A 348 -27.92 -1.66 -19.82
C VAL A 348 -28.82 -2.87 -19.89
N TYR A 349 -28.67 -3.83 -18.98
CA TYR A 349 -29.38 -5.10 -19.02
C TYR A 349 -30.60 -5.14 -18.08
N ASP A 350 -30.96 -4.03 -17.44
CA ASP A 350 -32.09 -3.97 -16.50
C ASP A 350 -33.41 -4.35 -17.18
N ARG A 351 -33.65 -3.84 -18.39
CA ARG A 351 -34.89 -4.11 -19.14
C ARG A 351 -34.97 -5.57 -19.61
N ASP A 352 -33.89 -6.08 -20.18
CA ASP A 352 -33.91 -7.36 -20.91
C ASP A 352 -33.68 -8.57 -19.96
N TRP A 353 -33.05 -8.35 -18.78
CA TRP A 353 -32.77 -9.37 -17.76
C TRP A 353 -33.36 -9.08 -16.37
N GLY A 354 -34.08 -7.97 -16.17
CA GLY A 354 -34.70 -7.65 -14.88
C GLY A 354 -33.68 -7.25 -13.79
N LEU A 355 -32.50 -6.80 -14.20
CA LEU A 355 -31.45 -6.34 -13.28
C LEU A 355 -31.76 -4.95 -12.71
N LYS A 356 -30.94 -4.52 -11.74
CA LYS A 356 -31.09 -3.23 -11.05
C LYS A 356 -29.76 -2.48 -10.98
N GLY A 357 -29.12 -2.32 -12.12
CA GLY A 357 -27.90 -1.54 -12.23
C GLY A 357 -26.62 -2.28 -11.84
N GLU A 358 -26.67 -3.60 -11.64
CA GLU A 358 -25.51 -4.44 -11.37
C GLU A 358 -25.70 -5.86 -11.93
N LEU A 359 -24.60 -6.47 -12.37
CA LEU A 359 -24.56 -7.88 -12.75
C LEU A 359 -24.62 -8.77 -11.49
N PRO A 360 -25.15 -10.00 -11.59
CA PRO A 360 -25.15 -10.97 -10.48
C PRO A 360 -23.77 -11.17 -9.84
N LEU A 361 -22.70 -10.99 -10.61
CA LEU A 361 -21.30 -11.03 -10.17
C LEU A 361 -21.03 -10.20 -8.91
N VAL A 362 -21.62 -9.01 -8.78
CA VAL A 362 -21.36 -8.12 -7.63
C VAL A 362 -21.77 -8.80 -6.33
N GLN A 363 -22.95 -9.41 -6.30
CA GLN A 363 -23.42 -10.12 -5.11
C GLN A 363 -22.68 -11.44 -4.89
N MET A 364 -22.31 -12.14 -5.97
CA MET A 364 -21.48 -13.34 -5.88
C MET A 364 -20.12 -13.05 -5.23
N LEU A 365 -19.48 -11.94 -5.63
CA LEU A 365 -18.21 -11.50 -5.04
C LEU A 365 -18.36 -11.09 -3.57
N LYS A 366 -19.45 -10.40 -3.21
CA LYS A 366 -19.74 -10.03 -1.81
C LYS A 366 -19.94 -11.24 -0.90
N ASN A 367 -20.50 -12.32 -1.45
CA ASN A 367 -20.75 -13.56 -0.72
C ASN A 367 -19.50 -14.46 -0.64
N ASP A 368 -18.51 -14.25 -1.52
CA ASP A 368 -17.27 -15.03 -1.58
C ASP A 368 -16.14 -14.26 -0.90
N VAL A 369 -15.76 -14.72 0.31
CA VAL A 369 -14.73 -14.10 1.16
C VAL A 369 -13.34 -14.00 0.52
N GLY A 370 -13.10 -14.68 -0.60
CA GLY A 370 -11.82 -14.72 -1.29
C GLY A 370 -10.79 -15.57 -0.55
N LYS A 371 -10.00 -16.32 -1.32
CA LYS A 371 -8.86 -17.07 -0.78
C LYS A 371 -7.59 -16.26 -0.99
N VAL A 372 -6.85 -16.00 0.10
CA VAL A 372 -5.50 -15.45 -0.01
C VAL A 372 -4.64 -16.47 -0.76
N ARG A 373 -4.12 -16.07 -1.93
CA ARG A 373 -3.38 -16.96 -2.84
C ARG A 373 -1.89 -16.97 -2.53
N ALA A 374 -1.32 -15.82 -2.23
CA ALA A 374 0.12 -15.67 -2.08
C ALA A 374 0.46 -14.59 -1.05
N SER A 375 1.68 -14.69 -0.51
CA SER A 375 2.31 -13.61 0.26
C SER A 375 3.51 -13.12 -0.54
N GLY A 376 3.62 -11.82 -0.75
CA GLY A 376 4.81 -11.14 -1.27
C GLY A 376 5.16 -9.95 -0.38
N PRO A 377 6.30 -9.28 -0.61
CA PRO A 377 6.64 -8.10 0.15
C PRO A 377 5.57 -7.01 -0.04
N VAL A 378 5.01 -6.52 1.07
CA VAL A 378 4.22 -5.29 1.05
C VAL A 378 5.22 -4.14 1.18
N LEU A 379 5.17 -3.17 0.25
CA LEU A 379 6.09 -2.04 0.27
C LEU A 379 5.94 -1.22 1.55
N ALA A 380 7.06 -0.83 2.15
CA ALA A 380 7.08 -0.02 3.38
C ALA A 380 6.23 1.26 3.26
N VAL A 381 6.32 1.96 2.11
CA VAL A 381 5.48 3.14 1.83
C VAL A 381 3.99 2.81 1.83
N ALA A 382 3.57 1.68 1.25
CA ALA A 382 2.18 1.26 1.26
C ALA A 382 1.72 0.89 2.68
N GLN A 383 2.60 0.33 3.52
CA GLN A 383 2.30 0.04 4.92
C GLN A 383 2.02 1.29 5.74
N GLN A 384 2.76 2.38 5.50
CA GLN A 384 2.51 3.67 6.15
C GLN A 384 1.11 4.21 5.83
N PHE A 385 0.63 3.97 4.61
CA PHE A 385 -0.72 4.38 4.20
C PHE A 385 -1.83 3.61 4.92
N TYR A 386 -1.65 2.30 5.17
CA TYR A 386 -2.60 1.54 6.01
C TYR A 386 -2.69 2.06 7.45
N GLN A 387 -1.65 2.77 7.89
CA GLN A 387 -1.55 3.35 9.22
C GLN A 387 -1.91 4.84 9.26
N LEU A 388 -2.37 5.43 8.13
CA LEU A 388 -2.83 6.81 8.09
C LEU A 388 -3.82 7.07 9.22
N GLN A 389 -3.66 8.25 9.85
CA GLN A 389 -4.35 8.64 11.07
C GLN A 389 -5.81 8.19 11.03
N LYS A 390 -6.12 7.22 11.88
CA LYS A 390 -7.48 6.78 12.06
C LYS A 390 -8.12 7.78 13.00
N PHE A 391 -9.14 8.46 12.51
CA PHE A 391 -9.99 9.32 13.32
C PHE A 391 -11.04 8.46 14.05
N GLU A 392 -10.60 7.34 14.64
CA GLU A 392 -11.45 6.43 15.41
C GLU A 392 -12.06 7.24 16.55
N ASP A 393 -13.40 7.29 16.64
CA ASP A 393 -14.23 8.11 17.57
C ASP A 393 -14.61 9.55 17.13
N ARG A 394 -14.17 10.03 15.96
CA ARG A 394 -14.51 11.36 15.42
C ARG A 394 -15.19 11.24 14.06
N ARG A 395 -16.04 12.22 13.73
CA ARG A 395 -16.67 12.34 12.41
C ARG A 395 -15.83 13.24 11.51
N ILE A 396 -14.67 12.77 11.09
CA ILE A 396 -13.75 13.53 10.24
C ILE A 396 -13.84 13.02 8.81
N ASP A 397 -14.05 13.94 7.87
CA ASP A 397 -14.12 13.64 6.44
C ASP A 397 -12.83 12.97 5.96
N GLU A 398 -12.97 11.77 5.39
CA GLU A 398 -11.84 10.96 4.94
C GLU A 398 -11.07 11.61 3.79
N GLN A 399 -11.69 12.53 3.04
CA GLN A 399 -11.04 13.22 1.92
C GLN A 399 -9.82 14.03 2.37
N LEU A 400 -9.83 14.52 3.61
CA LEU A 400 -8.76 15.33 4.17
C LEU A 400 -7.39 14.63 4.18
N LYS A 401 -7.38 13.29 4.26
CA LYS A 401 -6.17 12.46 4.24
C LYS A 401 -5.42 12.51 2.90
N PHE A 402 -6.12 12.91 1.83
CA PHE A 402 -5.61 12.88 0.47
C PHE A 402 -5.26 14.27 -0.07
N LEU A 403 -5.52 15.33 0.70
CA LEU A 403 -5.17 16.70 0.33
C LEU A 403 -3.65 16.94 0.45
N GLU A 404 -3.12 17.85 -0.37
CA GLU A 404 -1.72 18.22 -0.36
C GLU A 404 -1.53 19.75 -0.28
N PRO A 405 -0.78 20.26 0.74
CA PRO A 405 -0.28 19.54 1.92
C PRO A 405 -1.42 18.95 2.76
N MET A 406 -1.13 17.86 3.48
CA MET A 406 -2.13 17.13 4.26
C MET A 406 -2.77 18.01 5.33
N VAL A 407 -4.08 17.89 5.48
CA VAL A 407 -4.82 18.39 6.63
C VAL A 407 -4.63 17.41 7.78
N GLN A 408 -4.18 17.91 8.93
CA GLN A 408 -3.79 17.10 10.08
C GLN A 408 -4.56 17.52 11.32
N LEU A 409 -4.95 16.53 12.13
CA LEU A 409 -5.46 16.78 13.47
C LEU A 409 -4.29 16.74 14.45
N GLU A 410 -4.14 17.81 15.21
CA GLU A 410 -3.20 17.97 16.32
C GLU A 410 -4.02 17.96 17.64
N PRO A 411 -4.15 16.82 18.34
CA PRO A 411 -4.92 16.74 19.57
C PRO A 411 -4.31 17.60 20.68
N TYR A 412 -5.15 18.14 21.57
CA TYR A 412 -4.72 18.84 22.78
C TYR A 412 -4.02 17.89 23.76
N GLN A 413 -3.04 18.42 24.50
CA GLN A 413 -2.06 17.64 25.26
C GLN A 413 -2.10 17.84 26.79
N GLY A 414 -2.97 18.72 27.27
CA GLY A 414 -3.09 19.01 28.71
C GLY A 414 -4.02 18.07 29.45
N LYS A 415 -4.10 18.25 30.78
CA LYS A 415 -4.99 17.48 31.66
C LYS A 415 -6.27 18.23 32.04
N ASP A 416 -6.41 19.45 31.54
CA ASP A 416 -7.51 20.34 31.85
C ASP A 416 -8.72 20.06 30.94
N THR A 417 -9.88 20.54 31.34
CA THR A 417 -11.05 20.63 30.45
C THR A 417 -10.67 21.36 29.17
N PHE A 418 -10.92 20.73 28.03
CA PHE A 418 -10.52 21.26 26.72
C PHE A 418 -11.62 21.07 25.68
N TRP A 419 -11.42 21.70 24.53
CA TRP A 419 -12.34 21.60 23.40
C TRP A 419 -11.81 20.63 22.35
N ARG A 420 -12.44 19.47 22.27
CA ARG A 420 -12.12 18.39 21.36
C ARG A 420 -12.77 18.63 19.99
N LEU A 421 -12.03 18.50 18.89
CA LEU A 421 -12.58 18.58 17.53
C LEU A 421 -13.29 17.27 17.17
N VAL A 422 -14.60 17.20 17.37
CA VAL A 422 -15.37 15.94 17.23
C VAL A 422 -15.86 15.68 15.81
N GLU A 423 -15.94 16.72 14.97
CA GLU A 423 -16.41 16.61 13.59
C GLU A 423 -15.68 17.60 12.68
N VAL A 424 -15.35 17.14 11.48
CA VAL A 424 -14.84 17.95 10.37
C VAL A 424 -15.54 17.50 9.10
N GLN A 425 -16.31 18.37 8.49
CA GLN A 425 -16.87 18.14 7.15
C GLN A 425 -16.11 18.99 6.14
N PHE A 426 -15.78 18.41 5.00
CA PHE A 426 -15.10 19.08 3.91
C PHE A 426 -16.03 19.19 2.71
N LYS A 427 -16.18 20.39 2.17
CA LYS A 427 -16.99 20.62 0.97
C LYS A 427 -16.10 21.14 -0.15
N GLU A 428 -15.85 20.29 -1.13
CA GLU A 428 -15.25 20.70 -2.39
C GLU A 428 -16.20 21.64 -3.15
N LYS A 429 -15.63 22.59 -3.91
CA LYS A 429 -16.38 23.64 -4.62
C LYS A 429 -17.25 24.50 -3.69
N GLY A 430 -16.70 24.82 -2.53
CA GLY A 430 -17.30 25.71 -1.53
C GLY A 430 -17.12 27.19 -1.87
N ASN A 431 -17.39 28.02 -0.86
CA ASN A 431 -17.26 29.48 -0.95
C ASN A 431 -15.91 30.01 -0.40
N GLY A 432 -15.06 29.14 0.13
CA GLY A 432 -13.76 29.53 0.68
C GLY A 432 -13.83 29.93 2.15
N TYR A 433 -14.62 29.22 2.96
CA TYR A 433 -14.86 29.55 4.36
C TYR A 433 -14.48 28.44 5.34
N ILE A 434 -14.14 28.85 6.55
CA ILE A 434 -14.05 27.99 7.73
C ILE A 434 -15.27 28.32 8.59
N TYR A 435 -16.17 27.36 8.75
CA TYR A 435 -17.30 27.41 9.66
C TYR A 435 -16.95 26.64 10.93
N VAL A 436 -17.17 27.25 12.09
CA VAL A 436 -16.94 26.61 13.39
C VAL A 436 -18.21 26.64 14.22
N LYS A 437 -18.60 25.47 14.72
CA LYS A 437 -19.63 25.26 15.74
C LYS A 437 -18.95 24.81 17.02
N VAL A 438 -19.48 25.25 18.15
CA VAL A 438 -18.97 24.87 19.47
C VAL A 438 -20.12 24.29 20.31
N GLU A 439 -19.87 23.17 20.98
CA GLU A 439 -20.86 22.42 21.78
C GLU A 439 -20.35 22.18 23.20
N ASP A 440 -21.20 22.34 24.20
CA ASP A 440 -20.85 21.91 25.56
C ASP A 440 -20.73 20.38 25.69
N ALA A 441 -20.45 19.89 26.90
CA ALA A 441 -20.29 18.46 27.15
C ALA A 441 -21.54 17.62 26.82
N ASN A 442 -22.73 18.24 26.77
CA ASN A 442 -23.99 17.59 26.43
C ASN A 442 -24.33 17.68 24.93
N GLY A 443 -23.46 18.26 24.11
CA GLY A 443 -23.71 18.47 22.68
C GLY A 443 -24.59 19.69 22.38
N ILE A 444 -24.83 20.58 23.35
CA ILE A 444 -25.65 21.78 23.14
C ILE A 444 -24.78 22.89 22.57
N ALA A 445 -25.20 23.45 21.43
CA ALA A 445 -24.48 24.52 20.75
C ALA A 445 -24.35 25.78 21.62
N GLN A 446 -23.16 26.38 21.60
CA GLN A 446 -22.80 27.56 22.38
C GLN A 446 -22.66 28.78 21.47
N GLU A 447 -23.14 29.93 21.93
CA GLU A 447 -23.01 31.22 21.24
C GLU A 447 -21.86 32.04 21.85
N GLY A 448 -21.28 32.95 21.06
CA GLY A 448 -20.24 33.87 21.52
C GLY A 448 -18.85 33.26 21.74
N VAL A 449 -18.65 31.97 21.49
CA VAL A 449 -17.34 31.34 21.63
C VAL A 449 -16.43 31.73 20.46
N THR A 450 -15.26 32.30 20.78
CA THR A 450 -14.28 32.75 19.78
C THR A 450 -13.33 31.64 19.37
N PHE A 451 -13.13 31.49 18.07
CA PHE A 451 -12.12 30.62 17.46
C PHE A 451 -11.15 31.44 16.62
N ALA A 452 -10.01 30.84 16.29
CA ALA A 452 -8.96 31.48 15.50
C ALA A 452 -8.43 30.58 14.39
N ALA A 453 -8.17 31.21 13.24
CA ALA A 453 -7.31 30.66 12.18
C ALA A 453 -5.95 31.37 12.24
N TYR A 454 -4.90 30.62 12.56
CA TYR A 454 -3.53 31.09 12.65
C TYR A 454 -2.81 30.84 11.32
N SER A 455 -2.26 31.88 10.70
CA SER A 455 -1.39 31.73 9.53
C SER A 455 0.01 31.22 9.92
N LYS A 456 0.85 30.89 8.92
CA LYS A 456 2.22 30.41 9.13
C LYS A 456 3.12 31.35 9.96
N ASP A 457 2.84 32.64 9.95
CA ASP A 457 3.51 33.68 10.77
C ASP A 457 2.84 33.89 12.14
N ASN A 458 1.98 32.96 12.56
CA ASN A 458 1.22 32.98 13.82
C ASN A 458 0.27 34.18 13.99
N ARG A 459 -0.09 34.89 12.91
CA ARG A 459 -1.14 35.91 12.98
C ARG A 459 -2.50 35.23 13.09
N ALA A 460 -3.26 35.57 14.13
CA ALA A 460 -4.59 35.04 14.36
C ALA A 460 -5.65 35.89 13.65
N ARG A 461 -6.54 35.25 12.90
CA ARG A 461 -7.83 35.82 12.49
C ARG A 461 -8.92 35.17 13.32
N THR A 462 -9.71 35.96 14.01
CA THR A 462 -10.72 35.46 14.95
C THR A 462 -12.13 35.72 14.47
N ALA A 463 -13.04 34.79 14.77
CA ALA A 463 -14.48 35.02 14.71
C ALA A 463 -15.16 34.32 15.88
N SER A 464 -16.40 34.69 16.18
CA SER A 464 -17.20 34.04 17.21
C SER A 464 -18.38 33.29 16.59
N THR A 465 -18.83 32.22 17.26
CA THR A 465 -20.09 31.55 16.96
C THR A 465 -21.26 32.52 17.14
N LYS A 466 -22.17 32.60 16.16
CA LYS A 466 -23.30 33.54 16.12
C LYS A 466 -24.62 32.80 16.28
N GLY A 467 -25.62 33.39 16.95
CA GLY A 467 -26.85 32.72 17.40
C GLY A 467 -27.74 32.07 16.32
N LYS A 468 -29.00 31.81 16.68
CA LYS A 468 -29.93 30.93 15.92
C LYS A 468 -30.03 31.20 14.41
N ALA A 469 -29.87 32.44 13.97
CA ALA A 469 -29.92 32.82 12.54
C ALA A 469 -28.86 32.09 11.70
N ASP A 470 -27.66 31.89 12.26
CA ASP A 470 -26.54 31.19 11.60
C ASP A 470 -26.39 29.76 12.12
N GLN A 471 -27.44 29.19 12.74
CA GLN A 471 -27.42 27.87 13.36
C GLN A 471 -26.23 27.65 14.32
N TYR A 472 -25.79 28.70 15.03
CA TYR A 472 -24.63 28.65 15.94
C TYR A 472 -23.26 28.48 15.26
N TRP A 473 -23.16 28.77 13.96
CA TRP A 473 -21.89 28.80 13.24
C TRP A 473 -21.21 30.17 13.34
N GLY A 474 -19.91 30.17 13.60
CA GLY A 474 -19.04 31.30 13.30
C GLY A 474 -18.31 31.05 11.98
N ASN A 475 -18.04 32.09 11.20
CA ASN A 475 -17.47 31.94 9.86
C ASN A 475 -16.25 32.85 9.63
N LEU A 476 -15.18 32.30 9.06
CA LEU A 476 -13.98 33.01 8.66
C LEU A 476 -13.69 32.79 7.16
N PRO A 477 -13.54 33.86 6.36
CA PRO A 477 -13.13 33.73 4.96
C PRO A 477 -11.64 33.36 4.87
N MET A 478 -11.34 32.37 4.04
CA MET A 478 -9.96 31.98 3.67
C MET A 478 -9.40 32.85 2.54
N PHE A 479 -10.25 33.57 1.79
CA PHE A 479 -9.87 34.31 0.59
C PHE A 479 -9.15 33.41 -0.42
N SER A 480 -8.00 33.82 -0.97
CA SER A 480 -7.18 33.02 -1.88
C SER A 480 -6.08 32.22 -1.17
N ALA A 481 -6.18 32.03 0.16
CA ALA A 481 -5.19 31.27 0.91
C ALA A 481 -5.18 29.79 0.45
N PRO A 482 -4.06 29.25 -0.04
CA PRO A 482 -3.98 27.86 -0.49
C PRO A 482 -3.96 26.88 0.69
N LEU A 483 -4.15 25.59 0.42
CA LEU A 483 -3.92 24.50 1.39
C LEU A 483 -2.59 24.68 2.13
N GLY A 484 -2.56 24.33 3.42
CA GLY A 484 -1.39 24.51 4.28
C GLY A 484 -1.22 25.90 4.88
N THR A 485 -2.18 26.81 4.70
CA THR A 485 -2.05 28.19 5.19
C THR A 485 -2.42 28.33 6.66
N PHE A 486 -3.50 27.68 7.10
CA PHE A 486 -4.09 27.91 8.41
C PHE A 486 -3.97 26.72 9.36
N ARG A 487 -3.87 27.05 10.65
CA ARG A 487 -4.14 26.18 11.80
C ARG A 487 -5.38 26.71 12.50
N VAL A 488 -6.38 25.87 12.79
CA VAL A 488 -7.67 26.31 13.34
C VAL A 488 -7.91 25.65 14.70
N GLY A 489 -8.24 26.45 15.70
CA GLY A 489 -8.58 26.02 17.06
C GLY A 489 -9.37 27.09 17.83
N LEU A 490 -9.74 26.83 19.09
CA LEU A 490 -10.43 27.84 19.90
C LEU A 490 -9.46 28.89 20.43
N TYR A 491 -9.83 30.16 20.32
CA TYR A 491 -8.94 31.29 20.60
C TYR A 491 -8.69 31.42 22.11
N ASN A 492 -7.42 31.40 22.52
CA ASN A 492 -7.00 31.47 23.92
C ASN A 492 -7.64 30.41 24.84
N GLN A 493 -8.04 29.26 24.27
CA GLN A 493 -8.61 28.14 25.05
C GLN A 493 -7.90 26.82 24.71
N PRO A 494 -7.71 25.92 25.70
CA PRO A 494 -7.29 24.54 25.48
C PRO A 494 -8.18 23.85 24.43
N SER A 495 -7.62 23.50 23.27
CA SER A 495 -8.38 22.87 22.20
C SER A 495 -7.50 22.04 21.28
N ASP A 496 -8.12 21.08 20.60
CA ASP A 496 -7.51 20.44 19.43
C ASP A 496 -7.27 21.48 18.33
N ILE A 497 -6.30 21.21 17.46
CA ILE A 497 -5.99 22.08 16.32
C ILE A 497 -6.13 21.27 15.02
N LEU A 498 -6.82 21.84 14.03
CA LEU A 498 -6.80 21.35 12.66
C LEU A 498 -5.80 22.16 11.85
N SER A 499 -4.69 21.56 11.44
CA SER A 499 -3.66 22.19 10.62
C SER A 499 -3.74 21.77 9.17
N GLY A 500 -3.09 22.52 8.29
CA GLY A 500 -3.12 22.26 6.85
C GLY A 500 -4.30 22.90 6.11
N VAL A 501 -5.15 23.66 6.82
CA VAL A 501 -6.41 24.22 6.29
C VAL A 501 -6.14 25.32 5.26
N GLY A 502 -6.94 25.33 4.19
CA GLY A 502 -6.88 26.34 3.13
C GLY A 502 -7.69 25.93 1.91
N ASN A 503 -7.71 26.77 0.88
CA ASN A 503 -8.35 26.48 -0.40
C ASN A 503 -7.51 25.52 -1.23
N GLY A 504 -8.15 24.46 -1.71
CA GLY A 504 -7.56 23.48 -2.60
C GLY A 504 -8.28 22.14 -2.50
N SER A 505 -8.16 21.36 -3.56
CA SER A 505 -8.59 19.97 -3.63
C SER A 505 -7.48 19.11 -4.24
N GLU A 506 -7.75 17.83 -4.44
CA GLU A 506 -6.81 16.90 -5.10
C GLU A 506 -6.44 17.36 -6.52
N GLY A 507 -7.32 18.13 -7.18
CA GLY A 507 -7.11 18.68 -8.53
C GLY A 507 -6.38 20.04 -8.57
N GLY A 508 -5.90 20.54 -7.42
CA GLY A 508 -5.23 21.84 -7.31
C GLY A 508 -6.08 22.90 -6.63
N PHE A 509 -5.88 24.17 -6.98
CA PHE A 509 -6.56 25.26 -6.29
C PHE A 509 -8.05 25.30 -6.61
N GLN A 510 -8.88 25.25 -5.57
CA GLN A 510 -10.33 25.41 -5.64
C GLN A 510 -10.84 26.01 -4.33
N LEU A 511 -11.87 26.85 -4.39
CA LEU A 511 -12.56 27.30 -3.19
C LEU A 511 -13.27 26.11 -2.52
N VAL A 512 -13.09 25.97 -1.22
CA VAL A 512 -13.63 24.87 -0.42
C VAL A 512 -14.17 25.41 0.90
N ASP A 513 -15.06 24.67 1.54
CA ASP A 513 -15.53 25.01 2.88
C ASP A 513 -15.15 23.91 3.88
N TYR A 514 -14.77 24.32 5.09
CA TYR A 514 -14.56 23.44 6.24
C TYR A 514 -15.64 23.71 7.27
N TYR A 515 -16.29 22.66 7.78
CA TYR A 515 -17.25 22.76 8.89
C TYR A 515 -16.68 21.99 10.07
N LEU A 516 -16.29 22.71 11.13
CA LEU A 516 -15.62 22.18 12.30
C LEU A 516 -16.57 22.22 13.50
N THR A 517 -16.75 21.10 14.20
CA THR A 517 -17.48 21.07 15.47
C THR A 517 -16.53 20.75 16.61
N PHE A 518 -16.36 21.71 17.53
CA PHE A 518 -15.65 21.50 18.78
C PHE A 518 -16.62 21.16 19.91
N ARG A 519 -16.29 20.18 20.73
CA ARG A 519 -17.06 19.81 21.92
C ARG A 519 -16.22 19.93 23.19
N LYS A 520 -16.80 20.47 24.25
CA LYS A 520 -16.14 20.52 25.56
C LYS A 520 -16.04 19.12 26.16
N VAL A 521 -14.85 18.72 26.62
CA VAL A 521 -14.59 17.41 27.22
C VAL A 521 -13.79 17.58 28.51
N GLU A 522 -14.14 16.79 29.53
CA GLU A 522 -13.38 16.66 30.77
C GLU A 522 -12.44 15.45 30.68
N GLY A 523 -11.19 15.62 31.13
CA GLY A 523 -10.21 14.53 31.18
C GLY A 523 -8.86 14.92 30.60
N THR A 524 -7.95 13.94 30.55
CA THR A 524 -6.64 14.11 29.93
C THR A 524 -6.76 14.07 28.41
N GLY A 525 -6.19 15.07 27.72
CA GLY A 525 -6.02 15.05 26.27
C GLY A 525 -5.26 13.80 25.79
N GLU A 526 -5.40 13.47 24.50
CA GLU A 526 -4.73 12.32 23.89
C GLU A 526 -3.21 12.52 23.95
N ALA A 527 -2.54 11.77 24.84
CA ALA A 527 -1.14 12.00 25.17
C ALA A 527 -0.18 11.77 24.00
N MET A 528 0.41 12.85 23.48
CA MET A 528 1.66 12.91 22.74
C MET A 528 2.86 12.96 23.68
N LEU A 529 4.05 12.75 23.11
CA LEU A 529 5.34 12.59 23.77
C LEU A 529 5.64 13.69 24.81
N ASN A 530 5.48 13.35 26.09
CA ASN A 530 5.84 14.22 27.22
C ASN A 530 7.31 13.99 27.63
N VAL A 531 8.24 14.60 26.89
CA VAL A 531 9.69 14.44 27.12
C VAL A 531 10.13 14.83 28.54
N PRO A 532 9.69 15.96 29.14
CA PRO A 532 10.07 16.31 30.51
C PRO A 532 9.65 15.25 31.54
N GLN A 533 8.45 14.69 31.41
CA GLN A 533 7.97 13.64 32.29
C GLN A 533 8.79 12.36 32.13
N TRP A 534 9.09 11.93 30.90
CA TRP A 534 9.89 10.72 30.67
C TRP A 534 11.32 10.88 31.14
N ARG A 535 11.94 12.04 30.90
CA ARG A 535 13.26 12.39 31.42
C ARG A 535 13.32 12.23 32.94
N GLN A 536 12.36 12.83 33.65
CA GLN A 536 12.32 12.77 35.12
C GLN A 536 12.06 11.35 35.63
N THR A 537 11.19 10.60 34.94
CA THR A 537 10.88 9.20 35.31
C THR A 537 12.13 8.32 35.23
N ILE A 538 12.90 8.42 34.14
CA ILE A 538 14.13 7.66 33.94
C ILE A 538 15.21 8.09 34.95
N LEU A 539 15.38 9.40 35.17
CA LEU A 539 16.32 9.92 36.17
C LEU A 539 16.03 9.38 37.58
N ASN A 540 14.77 9.42 38.01
CA ASN A 540 14.36 8.92 39.32
C ASN A 540 14.59 7.39 39.43
N TYR A 541 14.29 6.64 38.37
CA TYR A 541 14.54 5.20 38.34
C TYR A 541 16.03 4.88 38.47
N TYR A 542 16.87 5.55 37.68
CA TYR A 542 18.31 5.32 37.67
C TYR A 542 18.95 5.72 39.01
N ALA A 543 18.56 6.88 39.58
CA ALA A 543 19.05 7.32 40.88
C ALA A 543 18.69 6.34 42.02
N LYS A 544 17.55 5.66 41.92
CA LYS A 544 17.10 4.69 42.93
C LYS A 544 17.74 3.30 42.76
N SER A 545 17.89 2.83 41.53
CA SER A 545 18.31 1.45 41.23
C SER A 545 19.79 1.29 40.92
N GLY A 546 20.44 2.35 40.43
CA GLY A 546 21.77 2.25 39.80
C GLY A 546 21.75 1.54 38.43
N GLU A 547 20.58 1.13 37.95
CA GLU A 547 20.42 0.41 36.69
C GLU A 547 19.69 1.24 35.64
N ALA A 548 20.02 1.00 34.37
CA ALA A 548 19.36 1.68 33.26
C ALA A 548 17.90 1.20 33.13
N TYR A 549 16.98 2.14 32.96
CA TYR A 549 15.58 1.84 32.66
C TYR A 549 15.46 1.31 31.23
N ASN A 550 15.12 0.04 31.00
CA ASN A 550 14.91 -0.48 29.64
C ASN A 550 13.62 -1.28 29.53
N ASN A 551 12.51 -0.63 29.17
CA ASN A 551 11.24 -1.35 28.93
C ASN A 551 11.14 -1.94 27.51
N ALA A 552 12.18 -1.76 26.67
CA ALA A 552 12.23 -2.22 25.29
C ALA A 552 13.07 -3.50 25.11
N GLU A 553 13.54 -4.10 26.21
CA GLU A 553 14.33 -5.33 26.17
C GLU A 553 13.53 -6.51 25.58
N ALA A 554 12.24 -6.59 25.90
CA ALA A 554 11.34 -7.62 25.38
C ALA A 554 11.18 -7.57 23.84
N VAL A 555 11.48 -6.42 23.21
CA VAL A 555 11.48 -6.27 21.74
C VAL A 555 12.88 -6.32 21.14
N GLY A 556 13.88 -6.77 21.92
CA GLY A 556 15.25 -7.03 21.50
C GLY A 556 16.17 -5.82 21.58
N VAL A 557 15.75 -4.70 22.17
CA VAL A 557 16.62 -3.51 22.31
C VAL A 557 17.63 -3.73 23.43
N SER A 558 18.90 -3.52 23.11
CA SER A 558 20.02 -3.81 24.02
C SER A 558 20.87 -2.57 24.31
N ILE A 559 21.41 -2.51 25.53
CA ILE A 559 22.39 -1.49 25.93
C ILE A 559 23.80 -2.05 25.74
N LYS A 560 24.63 -1.38 24.95
CA LYS A 560 26.05 -1.65 24.79
C LYS A 560 26.83 -0.80 25.79
N LYS A 561 27.17 -1.38 26.94
CA LYS A 561 27.98 -0.70 27.96
C LYS A 561 29.44 -0.65 27.52
N VAL A 562 30.09 0.48 27.73
CA VAL A 562 31.55 0.59 27.62
C VAL A 562 32.18 0.26 28.97
N SER A 563 33.16 -0.65 28.98
CA SER A 563 33.87 -1.06 30.21
C SER A 563 34.89 0.00 30.62
N SER A 564 35.06 0.17 31.94
CA SER A 564 36.09 1.02 32.53
C SER A 564 37.52 0.57 32.21
N ASP A 565 37.73 -0.71 31.87
CA ASP A 565 39.05 -1.28 31.62
C ASP A 565 39.57 -1.02 30.20
N THR A 566 38.67 -0.67 29.27
CA THR A 566 39.03 -0.26 27.91
C THR A 566 39.49 1.21 27.84
N ALA A 567 39.37 1.95 28.95
CA ALA A 567 39.67 3.38 29.06
C ALA A 567 41.16 3.65 29.34
N GLY A 568 42.04 3.09 28.52
CA GLY A 568 43.38 3.66 28.39
C GLY A 568 43.26 4.97 27.61
N GLN A 569 43.20 6.11 28.32
CA GLN A 569 42.97 7.50 27.82
C GLN A 569 41.48 7.83 27.60
N SER A 570 40.88 8.95 28.01
CA SER A 570 41.26 10.12 28.82
C SER A 570 40.01 11.02 28.98
N SER A 571 39.51 11.20 30.22
CA SER A 571 38.62 12.33 30.65
C SER A 571 38.14 12.18 32.11
N GLY A 572 38.15 10.97 32.68
CA GLY A 572 37.55 10.70 33.99
C GLY A 572 36.02 10.74 33.98
N GLU A 573 35.41 10.82 32.81
CA GLU A 573 33.96 10.93 32.61
C GLU A 573 33.50 10.04 31.46
N LEU A 574 32.22 9.66 31.47
CA LEU A 574 31.57 8.94 30.38
C LEU A 574 30.08 9.29 30.30
N TRP A 575 29.49 9.04 29.14
CA TRP A 575 28.05 9.10 28.91
C TRP A 575 27.44 7.73 29.17
N ARG A 576 26.71 7.58 30.29
CA ARG A 576 25.91 6.37 30.56
C ARG A 576 24.58 6.47 29.84
N LEU A 577 24.17 5.36 29.25
CA LEU A 577 22.80 5.20 28.78
C LEU A 577 21.93 4.80 29.97
N ILE A 578 21.17 5.74 30.51
CA ILE A 578 20.39 5.55 31.75
C ILE A 578 18.94 5.16 31.49
N GLY A 579 18.44 5.33 30.25
CA GLY A 579 17.16 4.74 29.90
C GLY A 579 16.82 4.67 28.42
N ILE A 580 16.04 3.65 28.09
CA ILE A 580 15.38 3.40 26.83
C ILE A 580 13.91 3.12 27.14
N ARG A 581 13.02 3.89 26.51
CA ARG A 581 11.58 3.69 26.56
C ARG A 581 11.03 3.43 25.17
N GLN A 582 10.37 2.29 24.96
CA GLN A 582 9.47 2.12 23.83
C GLN A 582 8.22 2.99 24.06
N LEU A 583 7.87 3.77 23.05
CA LEU A 583 6.71 4.65 23.03
C LEU A 583 5.54 3.93 22.35
N THR A 584 4.35 4.13 22.90
CA THR A 584 3.07 3.74 22.28
C THR A 584 2.79 4.62 21.06
N ALA A 585 1.87 4.16 20.19
CA ALA A 585 1.44 4.93 19.03
C ALA A 585 0.80 6.27 19.44
N ALA A 586 0.08 6.31 20.56
CA ALA A 586 -0.45 7.56 21.10
C ALA A 586 0.69 8.52 21.47
N GLU A 587 1.67 8.05 22.25
CA GLU A 587 2.81 8.88 22.69
C GLU A 587 3.63 9.40 21.51
N SER A 588 3.82 8.63 20.43
CA SER A 588 4.59 9.10 19.28
C SER A 588 3.79 9.91 18.27
N GLY A 589 2.47 10.04 18.44
CA GLY A 589 1.58 10.55 17.39
C GLY A 589 1.63 9.69 16.12
N SER A 590 1.72 8.37 16.29
CA SER A 590 1.91 7.36 15.24
C SER A 590 3.18 7.53 14.39
N LYS A 591 4.13 8.35 14.84
CA LYS A 591 5.42 8.51 14.16
C LYS A 591 6.35 7.33 14.47
N GLN A 592 7.39 7.19 13.65
CA GLN A 592 8.50 6.24 13.82
C GLN A 592 9.81 7.02 13.99
N TYR A 593 10.03 7.53 15.20
CA TYR A 593 11.24 8.27 15.54
C TYR A 593 11.95 7.64 16.73
N LEU A 594 13.26 7.80 16.71
CA LEU A 594 14.12 7.71 17.87
C LEU A 594 14.32 9.13 18.41
N TYR A 595 13.75 9.39 19.57
CA TYR A 595 13.89 10.63 20.32
C TYR A 595 15.05 10.47 21.31
N VAL A 596 16.07 11.32 21.22
CA VAL A 596 17.27 11.19 22.05
C VAL A 596 17.48 12.48 22.84
N ASP A 597 17.84 12.33 24.10
CA ASP A 597 18.05 13.44 25.03
C ASP A 597 19.30 13.22 25.88
N LEU A 598 19.90 14.32 26.32
CA LEU A 598 21.16 14.34 27.05
C LEU A 598 20.99 15.16 28.32
N VAL A 599 21.51 14.66 29.44
CA VAL A 599 21.53 15.37 30.73
C VAL A 599 22.92 15.32 31.37
N ASP A 600 23.26 16.34 32.14
CA ASP A 600 24.51 16.42 32.88
C ASP A 600 24.48 15.55 34.16
N GLN A 601 25.57 15.60 34.94
CA GLN A 601 25.70 14.89 36.21
C GLN A 601 24.62 15.25 37.24
N ASN A 602 23.97 16.41 37.11
CA ASN A 602 22.90 16.88 37.99
C ASN A 602 21.50 16.61 37.39
N GLY A 603 21.42 15.93 36.25
CA GLY A 603 20.17 15.66 35.54
C GLY A 603 19.64 16.85 34.74
N GLN A 604 20.42 17.92 34.57
CA GLN A 604 20.02 19.09 33.79
C GLN A 604 20.20 18.86 32.29
N PRO A 605 19.26 19.27 31.42
CA PRO A 605 19.37 19.06 29.97
C PRO A 605 20.61 19.72 29.38
N VAL A 606 21.36 18.97 28.57
CA VAL A 606 22.52 19.47 27.83
C VAL A 606 22.09 19.83 26.41
N ARG A 607 22.44 21.04 25.96
CA ARG A 607 22.10 21.59 24.63
C ARG A 607 23.29 22.34 24.05
N GLY A 608 23.33 22.47 22.72
CA GLY A 608 24.32 23.31 22.03
C GLY A 608 25.10 22.59 20.92
N THR A 609 26.32 23.06 20.66
CA THR A 609 27.16 22.59 19.53
C THR A 609 27.94 21.31 19.84
N ALA A 610 28.12 20.96 21.10
CA ALA A 610 28.68 19.69 21.59
C ALA A 610 28.09 19.38 22.98
N PRO A 611 27.93 18.11 23.37
CA PRO A 611 28.22 16.87 22.62
C PRO A 611 27.30 16.66 21.40
N LEU A 612 27.68 15.78 20.47
CA LEU A 612 26.86 15.38 19.31
C LEU A 612 26.22 14.01 19.53
N ILE A 613 25.09 13.76 18.86
CA ILE A 613 24.41 12.46 18.89
C ILE A 613 24.74 11.73 17.60
N ALA A 614 25.58 10.70 17.71
CA ALA A 614 26.02 9.89 16.60
C ALA A 614 25.13 8.64 16.47
N TRP A 615 24.91 8.20 15.24
CA TRP A 615 24.03 7.07 14.97
C TRP A 615 24.44 6.34 13.69
N THR A 616 23.96 5.11 13.56
CA THR A 616 24.14 4.27 12.37
C THR A 616 23.00 3.25 12.27
N TRP A 617 22.92 2.51 11.17
CA TRP A 617 21.97 1.41 11.03
C TRP A 617 22.64 0.14 10.51
N GLU A 618 22.02 -1.00 10.81
CA GLU A 618 22.43 -2.29 10.27
C GLU A 618 22.34 -2.29 8.73
N GLY A 619 23.42 -2.66 8.06
CA GLY A 619 23.49 -2.68 6.59
C GLY A 619 23.87 -1.35 5.92
N ARG A 620 24.17 -0.30 6.69
CA ARG A 620 24.68 0.98 6.14
C ARG A 620 25.95 0.78 5.31
N ARG A 621 25.98 1.33 4.10
CA ARG A 621 27.16 1.34 3.22
C ARG A 621 28.11 2.48 3.57
N PRO A 622 29.42 2.36 3.29
CA PRO A 622 30.40 3.41 3.61
C PRO A 622 30.09 4.78 2.99
N ASN A 623 29.43 4.82 1.83
CA ASN A 623 29.05 6.04 1.13
C ASN A 623 27.71 6.64 1.57
N GLU A 624 26.98 5.97 2.47
CA GLU A 624 25.73 6.49 3.03
C GLU A 624 26.03 7.34 4.26
N PRO A 625 25.65 8.62 4.28
CA PRO A 625 25.95 9.52 5.39
C PRO A 625 25.04 9.22 6.59
N ALA A 626 25.62 9.10 7.78
CA ALA A 626 24.91 9.17 9.06
C ALA A 626 25.56 10.27 9.91
N PRO A 627 25.35 11.55 9.56
CA PRO A 627 26.02 12.64 10.24
C PRO A 627 25.54 12.73 11.69
N PRO A 628 26.45 12.93 12.67
CA PRO A 628 26.06 13.22 14.03
C PRO A 628 25.22 14.49 14.12
N ILE A 629 24.23 14.49 15.01
CA ILE A 629 23.22 15.55 15.11
C ILE A 629 23.50 16.40 16.36
N ARG A 630 23.32 17.72 16.24
CA ARG A 630 23.47 18.65 17.37
C ARG A 630 22.22 18.61 18.26
N PRO A 631 22.37 18.57 19.60
CA PRO A 631 21.25 18.68 20.54
C PRO A 631 20.81 20.14 20.69
N ASP A 632 20.16 20.71 19.68
CA ASP A 632 19.82 22.15 19.62
C ASP A 632 18.34 22.48 19.86
N LYS A 633 17.51 21.46 20.13
CA LYS A 633 16.07 21.64 20.39
C LYS A 633 15.76 22.19 21.79
N PRO A 634 14.60 22.86 21.96
CA PRO A 634 14.15 23.34 23.28
C PRO A 634 14.12 22.25 24.36
N THR A 635 14.21 22.62 25.63
CA THR A 635 14.28 21.67 26.76
C THR A 635 12.98 20.90 27.00
N GLN A 636 11.87 21.39 26.45
CA GLN A 636 10.55 20.76 26.43
C GLN A 636 10.45 19.63 25.39
N GLU A 637 11.38 19.57 24.46
CA GLU A 637 11.50 18.51 23.45
C GLU A 637 12.70 17.61 23.71
N ALA A 638 12.73 16.47 23.03
CA ALA A 638 13.93 15.64 22.96
C ALA A 638 15.02 16.44 22.26
N ALA A 639 16.28 16.25 22.66
CA ALA A 639 17.39 17.01 22.12
C ALA A 639 17.53 16.82 20.60
N VAL A 640 17.23 15.63 20.08
CA VAL A 640 17.16 15.31 18.65
C VAL A 640 16.08 14.27 18.36
N ASN A 641 15.64 14.19 17.09
CA ASN A 641 14.81 13.11 16.58
C ASN A 641 15.51 12.49 15.36
N ILE A 642 15.63 11.17 15.33
CA ILE A 642 16.18 10.40 14.20
C ILE A 642 15.03 9.57 13.62
N ALA A 643 14.73 9.73 12.32
CA ALA A 643 13.67 8.96 11.68
C ALA A 643 14.07 7.48 11.61
N LEU A 644 13.14 6.59 11.99
CA LEU A 644 13.32 5.15 11.87
C LEU A 644 12.64 4.67 10.59
N GLY A 645 13.42 4.20 9.62
CA GLY A 645 12.86 3.53 8.44
C GLY A 645 12.22 2.19 8.79
N ALA A 646 11.23 1.75 8.02
CA ALA A 646 10.57 0.46 8.23
C ALA A 646 11.59 -0.69 8.21
N GLY A 647 11.59 -1.53 9.25
CA GLY A 647 12.54 -2.63 9.42
C GLY A 647 13.99 -2.21 9.72
N GLN A 648 14.33 -0.92 9.68
CA GLN A 648 15.66 -0.41 9.98
C GLN A 648 15.98 -0.60 11.46
N LYS A 649 17.18 -1.12 11.75
CA LYS A 649 17.72 -1.27 13.10
C LYS A 649 18.80 -0.23 13.33
N ILE A 650 18.51 0.74 14.19
CA ILE A 650 19.43 1.83 14.51
C ILE A 650 20.27 1.49 15.75
N THR A 651 21.52 1.97 15.73
CA THR A 651 22.37 2.11 16.92
C THR A 651 22.68 3.59 17.12
N VAL A 652 22.59 4.09 18.36
CA VAL A 652 22.85 5.48 18.72
C VAL A 652 23.77 5.59 19.94
N TRP A 653 24.64 6.59 19.96
CA TRP A 653 25.56 6.91 21.06
C TRP A 653 25.90 8.41 21.08
N VAL A 654 26.58 8.86 22.12
CA VAL A 654 27.04 10.24 22.26
C VAL A 654 28.49 10.37 21.77
N GLN A 655 28.76 11.38 20.96
CA GLN A 655 30.09 11.74 20.48
C GLN A 655 30.51 13.07 21.13
N ASP A 656 31.45 13.02 22.07
CA ASP A 656 31.89 14.15 22.89
C ASP A 656 33.41 14.14 23.10
N GLY A 657 34.18 14.46 22.05
CA GLY A 657 35.64 14.43 22.12
C GLY A 657 36.18 13.04 22.49
N SER A 658 36.92 12.95 23.59
CA SER A 658 37.46 11.70 24.15
C SER A 658 36.57 11.03 25.21
N VAL A 659 35.40 11.62 25.52
CA VAL A 659 34.47 11.07 26.51
C VAL A 659 33.77 9.84 25.94
N LEU A 660 33.93 8.70 26.59
CA LEU A 660 33.32 7.44 26.18
C LEU A 660 31.79 7.50 26.34
N SER A 661 31.06 6.74 25.53
CA SER A 661 29.60 6.66 25.59
C SER A 661 29.14 5.21 25.49
N ASP A 662 28.19 4.83 26.35
CA ASP A 662 27.36 3.67 26.08
C ASP A 662 26.58 3.86 24.76
N GLY A 663 26.06 2.77 24.21
CA GLY A 663 25.20 2.81 23.02
C GLY A 663 23.87 2.09 23.23
N ALA A 664 22.81 2.59 22.60
CA ALA A 664 21.56 1.86 22.44
C ALA A 664 21.57 1.18 21.07
N ALA A 665 21.35 -0.13 21.02
CA ALA A 665 21.39 -0.90 19.77
C ALA A 665 20.10 -1.70 19.55
N ASN A 666 19.88 -2.07 18.29
CA ASN A 666 18.68 -2.79 17.83
C ASN A 666 17.37 -1.98 18.03
N LEU A 667 17.46 -0.65 17.97
CA LEU A 667 16.29 0.24 17.98
C LEU A 667 15.58 0.10 16.63
N GLN A 668 14.50 -0.67 16.60
CA GLN A 668 13.83 -1.05 15.36
C GLN A 668 12.43 -0.46 15.25
N ALA A 669 12.12 0.15 14.10
CA ALA A 669 10.72 0.37 13.72
C ALA A 669 9.96 -0.97 13.67
N THR A 670 8.63 -0.92 13.55
CA THR A 670 7.83 -2.12 13.37
C THR A 670 8.39 -2.97 12.22
N PRO A 671 8.52 -4.31 12.39
CA PRO A 671 8.93 -5.17 11.30
C PRO A 671 8.00 -4.99 10.10
N VAL A 672 8.54 -5.13 8.88
CA VAL A 672 7.78 -5.09 7.61
C VAL A 672 6.66 -6.15 7.58
N ARG A 673 6.61 -7.08 8.54
CA ARG A 673 5.57 -8.07 8.72
C ARG A 673 5.38 -8.37 10.22
N PRO A 674 4.39 -7.79 10.91
CA PRO A 674 4.03 -8.24 12.25
C PRO A 674 3.54 -9.71 12.18
N ALA A 675 3.78 -10.49 13.23
CA ALA A 675 3.23 -11.84 13.33
C ALA A 675 1.68 -11.74 13.35
N PRO A 676 0.95 -12.71 12.77
CA PRO A 676 -0.51 -12.72 12.85
C PRO A 676 -0.96 -12.65 14.31
N GLY A 677 -1.75 -11.63 14.67
CA GLY A 677 -2.23 -11.40 16.03
C GLY A 677 -1.32 -10.56 16.94
N SER A 678 -0.21 -10.01 16.46
CA SER A 678 0.61 -9.11 17.27
C SER A 678 0.14 -7.65 17.19
N ASP A 679 -0.07 -6.99 18.33
CA ASP A 679 -0.41 -5.56 18.49
C ASP A 679 0.75 -4.60 18.13
N ALA A 680 1.64 -5.00 17.22
CA ALA A 680 2.84 -4.24 16.90
C ALA A 680 2.51 -3.05 15.98
N GLY A 681 1.94 -1.98 16.54
CA GLY A 681 1.86 -0.66 15.92
C GLY A 681 3.25 -0.04 15.66
N PRO A 682 3.32 1.14 15.00
CA PRO A 682 4.55 1.89 14.77
C PRO A 682 5.38 2.05 16.06
N ARG A 683 6.62 1.54 16.06
CA ARG A 683 7.53 1.63 17.21
C ARG A 683 8.36 2.90 17.15
N SER A 684 8.25 3.72 18.20
CA SER A 684 9.15 4.84 18.48
C SER A 684 9.86 4.59 19.81
N PHE A 685 11.00 5.24 20.02
CA PHE A 685 11.76 5.11 21.26
C PHE A 685 12.19 6.47 21.81
N TYR A 686 12.19 6.61 23.13
CA TYR A 686 12.85 7.70 23.84
C TYR A 686 14.11 7.17 24.53
N VAL A 687 15.26 7.80 24.29
CA VAL A 687 16.57 7.38 24.78
C VAL A 687 17.21 8.53 25.55
N LEU A 688 17.68 8.26 26.76
CA LEU A 688 18.27 9.26 27.65
C LEU A 688 19.68 8.87 28.07
N PHE A 689 20.65 9.73 27.76
CA PHE A 689 22.03 9.62 28.24
C PHE A 689 22.32 10.61 29.36
N GLN A 690 23.10 10.19 30.35
CA GLN A 690 23.57 11.03 31.44
C GLN A 690 25.10 11.04 31.49
N ARG A 691 25.68 12.24 31.63
CA ARG A 691 27.12 12.41 31.90
C ARG A 691 27.44 12.00 33.33
N GLN A 692 28.44 11.14 33.52
CA GLN A 692 28.85 10.63 34.83
C GLN A 692 30.37 10.60 34.97
N LYS A 693 30.85 10.69 36.21
CA LYS A 693 32.27 10.47 36.52
C LYS A 693 32.58 8.97 36.52
N LEU A 694 33.72 8.60 35.97
CA LEU A 694 34.31 7.29 36.16
C LEU A 694 34.63 7.14 37.65
N THR A 695 33.86 6.32 38.34
CA THR A 695 34.23 5.89 39.69
C THR A 695 35.23 4.76 39.49
N PRO A 696 36.49 4.86 39.99
CA PRO A 696 37.42 3.75 39.92
C PRO A 696 36.75 2.53 40.54
N GLN A 697 36.62 1.45 39.77
CA GLN A 697 36.22 0.18 40.33
C GLN A 697 37.34 -0.24 41.29
N GLU A 698 37.04 -0.48 42.57
CA GLU A 698 38.01 -1.10 43.47
C GLU A 698 38.54 -2.36 42.78
N PRO A 699 39.87 -2.59 42.80
CA PRO A 699 40.43 -3.78 42.18
C PRO A 699 39.67 -4.99 42.72
N PRO A 700 39.27 -5.94 41.85
CA PRO A 700 38.60 -7.13 42.33
C PRO A 700 39.49 -7.75 43.42
N PRO A 701 38.91 -8.22 44.55
CA PRO A 701 39.70 -9.00 45.48
C PRO A 701 40.34 -10.14 44.69
N ASP A 702 41.65 -10.28 44.88
CA ASP A 702 42.53 -11.32 44.35
C ASP A 702 41.74 -12.63 44.12
N PRO A 703 41.74 -13.23 42.91
CA PRO A 703 40.92 -14.40 42.61
C PRO A 703 41.36 -15.61 43.44
N GLY A 704 40.90 -15.64 44.68
CA GLY A 704 40.87 -16.79 45.55
C GLY A 704 39.88 -17.79 44.96
N ILE A 705 40.38 -18.60 44.04
CA ILE A 705 39.99 -19.98 43.72
C ILE A 705 38.58 -20.35 44.24
N GLU A 706 37.56 -20.18 43.39
CA GLU A 706 36.27 -20.84 43.61
C GLU A 706 36.38 -22.34 43.31
N ILE A 707 35.98 -23.12 44.30
CA ILE A 707 36.02 -24.58 44.32
C ILE A 707 34.95 -25.12 43.36
N PHE A 708 35.37 -25.80 42.29
CA PHE A 708 34.48 -26.62 41.47
C PHE A 708 33.79 -27.68 42.35
N LYS A 709 32.47 -27.81 42.24
CA LYS A 709 31.71 -28.93 42.85
C LYS A 709 32.30 -30.24 42.32
N LYS A 710 32.97 -31.01 43.19
CA LYS A 710 33.56 -32.30 42.83
C LYS A 710 32.48 -33.38 42.82
N TYR A 711 32.45 -34.17 41.76
CA TYR A 711 31.72 -35.43 41.72
C TYR A 711 32.76 -36.53 41.55
N ARG A 712 32.55 -37.68 42.20
CA ARG A 712 33.26 -38.92 41.90
C ARG A 712 32.36 -39.76 41.03
N ILE A 713 32.85 -40.12 39.86
CA ILE A 713 32.21 -41.10 38.99
C ILE A 713 33.04 -42.36 39.10
N SER A 714 32.43 -43.44 39.56
CA SER A 714 33.07 -44.74 39.67
C SER A 714 32.45 -45.68 38.64
N PHE A 715 33.30 -46.41 37.94
CA PHE A 715 32.91 -47.41 36.96
C PHE A 715 33.26 -48.77 37.54
N VAL A 716 32.31 -49.70 37.56
CA VAL A 716 32.59 -51.10 37.87
C VAL A 716 32.79 -51.83 36.56
N PHE A 717 34.03 -52.30 36.34
CA PHE A 717 34.43 -52.96 35.11
C PHE A 717 34.46 -54.47 35.35
N ASP A 718 33.75 -55.22 34.53
CA ASP A 718 33.86 -56.68 34.47
C ASP A 718 35.04 -57.02 33.55
N GLU A 719 36.17 -57.41 34.16
CA GLU A 719 37.40 -57.70 33.43
C GLU A 719 37.31 -58.96 32.55
N GLU A 720 36.40 -59.91 32.83
CA GLU A 720 36.23 -61.09 31.98
C GLU A 720 35.42 -60.77 30.72
N LYS A 721 34.42 -59.88 30.84
CA LYS A 721 33.57 -59.48 29.70
C LYS A 721 34.07 -58.26 28.95
N MET A 722 35.01 -57.51 29.51
CA MET A 722 35.51 -56.24 28.98
C MET A 722 34.39 -55.20 28.77
N THR A 723 33.39 -55.18 29.65
CA THR A 723 32.26 -54.23 29.62
C THR A 723 32.12 -53.48 30.94
N ILE A 724 31.61 -52.23 30.86
CA ILE A 724 31.20 -51.46 32.04
C ILE A 724 29.79 -51.89 32.38
N ASP A 725 29.64 -52.61 33.48
CA ASP A 725 28.34 -53.14 33.89
C ASP A 725 27.53 -52.08 34.68
N GLU A 726 28.19 -51.16 35.38
CA GLU A 726 27.50 -50.09 36.12
C GLU A 726 28.33 -48.80 36.25
N VAL A 727 27.63 -47.66 36.26
CA VAL A 727 28.21 -46.32 36.46
C VAL A 727 27.48 -45.62 37.59
N GLU A 728 28.23 -45.26 38.64
CA GLU A 728 27.67 -44.55 39.79
C GLU A 728 28.30 -43.17 39.93
N VAL A 729 27.46 -42.14 40.06
CA VAL A 729 27.87 -40.74 40.20
C VAL A 729 27.51 -40.24 41.59
N THR A 730 28.52 -39.99 42.42
CA THR A 730 28.34 -39.47 43.78
C THR A 730 28.91 -38.06 43.89
N LYS A 731 28.14 -37.14 44.46
CA LYS A 731 28.62 -35.79 44.77
C LYS A 731 29.56 -35.86 45.98
N LEU A 732 30.77 -35.34 45.85
CA LEU A 732 31.78 -35.31 46.91
C LEU A 732 31.61 -34.10 47.83
#